data_AF-A0A957PF40-F1
#
_entry.id   AF-A0A957PF40-F1
#
_cell.length_a   1.000
_cell.length_b   1.000
_cell.length_c   1.000
_cell.angle_alpha   90.00
_cell.angle_beta   90.00
_cell.angle_gamma   90.00
#
_symmetry.space_group_name_H-M   'P 1'
#
loop_
_entity.id
_entity.type
_entity.pdbx_description
1 polymer ?
#
loop_
_entity_poly.entity_id
_entity_poly.type
_entity_poly.pdbx_seq_one_letter_code
_entity_poly.pdbx_strand_id
1 'polypeptide(L)'
;RLSNPQQGQAWYGNTYRITEPGDKLSNRHGEKGVVSRILPDAQMPRRADGAPVELIFTSASLPNRLNVGQLVELLLGRIAQAEGAAVVASPFACPSEAEIRQRLAALGQPEDGLETLYLPAEKGGESGEPLACPSAVGYLYWGVTNHLVRDKCRATADDAEYRQRQAEMEYQVLKEAGAIETIREQYNTRAAGHHHELAAQVAAGAVTQADSPAPRFALLRHRLAAAGIDAALQNGRLHFTLEPPTHHALKLARAVQHPWLPEETLATVAPFPAAPELPPLWADPQQREAPTKLEGAPMVAYQTVAALNSKLQRLVDGHGPQSLLDSLHSQLQNAVAEYLNELVTVDDLRFDSRVCFSGRSVVAPGPQLHYDQVGLPNEMAWTLFGPLVQRELGDAAAVAQQTEVATHKLDAIMARSWIIVNRAPSVTPETMLAFHPVRIADRAVRLHPLACPLLNTDFDGDQVAVFLPITAAGQREAGAQLSLAGHLTRNPKLVEQIAPRQEAMWGLAWLSLEAEGLQQIEAIMDRPLSAPDGFVTRATLVDALAQRLATEGVQPVLETLTALFTRGFAAIQKSGFAMSAFTEAGFAWPVSSSALGVEQVKTQYDQYVEKLLAITDYTRGLGPYVLAVRSGALPDTRIRVFPHIAGLPRVRTDVNGQLVIVERGFRQGLTLADFYALAPAAREGLAYVSKQWDAPVQFEPSHNGSRSFHVLARARRAAHPGIVFARAAAIGEIEPLVDEDSRLFVGM
;
A
#
# COMPACT_ATOMS: atom_id res chain seq x y z
N ARG A 1 19.97 10.93 23.19
CA ARG A 1 20.19 10.06 24.36
C ARG A 1 19.03 9.08 24.45
N LEU A 2 19.01 8.08 23.56
CA LEU A 2 18.10 6.93 23.67
C LEU A 2 18.77 5.73 24.36
N SER A 3 19.86 5.97 25.09
CA SER A 3 20.57 5.00 25.91
C SER A 3 21.04 5.65 27.22
N ASN A 4 20.20 5.61 28.25
CA ASN A 4 20.70 5.70 29.62
C ASN A 4 19.92 4.72 30.52
N PRO A 5 20.48 3.55 30.86
CA PRO A 5 19.79 2.52 31.65
C PRO A 5 19.66 2.84 33.15
N GLN A 6 20.11 4.00 33.64
CA GLN A 6 20.46 4.16 35.06
C GLN A 6 19.46 4.85 35.99
N GLN A 7 18.22 5.15 35.61
CA GLN A 7 17.25 5.69 36.58
C GLN A 7 15.93 4.94 36.56
N GLY A 8 15.89 3.89 37.38
CA GLY A 8 14.67 3.19 37.74
C GLY A 8 13.79 4.06 38.62
N GLN A 9 12.75 4.64 38.03
CA GLN A 9 11.48 4.87 38.71
C GLN A 9 10.34 4.50 37.76
N ALA A 10 9.57 3.50 38.19
CA ALA A 10 8.56 2.82 37.39
C ALA A 10 7.28 3.64 37.30
N TRP A 11 6.89 4.00 36.08
CA TRP A 11 5.50 4.21 35.69
C TRP A 11 5.25 3.34 34.45
N TYR A 12 4.47 2.26 34.64
CA TYR A 12 4.01 1.29 33.63
C TYR A 12 5.07 0.70 32.67
N GLY A 13 5.62 -0.46 33.04
CA GLY A 13 5.93 -1.54 32.09
C GLY A 13 6.93 -1.32 30.93
N ASN A 14 7.84 -0.33 30.99
CA ASN A 14 8.78 -0.08 29.90
C ASN A 14 10.09 -0.87 30.04
N THR A 15 10.22 -1.98 29.31
CA THR A 15 11.52 -2.30 28.70
C THR A 15 11.90 -1.13 27.79
N TYR A 16 13.01 -0.44 28.03
CA TYR A 16 13.58 0.49 27.05
C TYR A 16 13.87 -0.30 25.77
N ARG A 17 13.17 0.02 24.67
CA ARG A 17 13.32 -0.67 23.39
C ARG A 17 14.06 0.23 22.41
N ILE A 18 15.04 -0.36 21.74
CA ILE A 18 15.77 0.30 20.66
C ILE A 18 14.82 0.33 19.46
N THR A 19 14.58 1.53 18.90
CA THR A 19 13.78 1.69 17.69
C THR A 19 14.48 1.04 16.50
N GLU A 20 13.72 0.50 15.55
CA GLU A 20 14.22 -0.07 14.31
C GLU A 20 13.70 0.72 13.10
N PRO A 21 14.41 0.73 11.95
CA PRO A 21 13.84 1.25 10.72
C PRO A 21 12.52 0.54 10.37
N GLY A 22 11.47 1.31 10.12
CA GLY A 22 10.09 0.80 9.97
C GLY A 22 9.18 1.03 11.18
N ASP A 23 9.73 1.33 12.37
CA ASP A 23 8.91 1.68 13.54
C ASP A 23 8.22 3.03 13.36
N LYS A 24 6.96 3.11 13.79
CA LYS A 24 6.17 4.34 13.69
C LYS A 24 6.29 5.19 14.96
N LEU A 25 6.74 6.42 14.78
CA LEU A 25 6.85 7.45 15.81
C LEU A 25 5.65 8.41 15.73
N SER A 26 5.32 9.02 16.87
CA SER A 26 4.36 10.12 16.91
C SER A 26 4.68 11.15 17.99
N ASN A 27 4.25 12.39 17.80
CA ASN A 27 4.30 13.43 18.83
C ASN A 27 2.89 13.96 19.18
N ARG A 28 2.80 14.81 20.20
CA ARG A 28 1.51 15.33 20.69
C ARG A 28 0.77 16.25 19.71
N HIS A 29 1.45 16.76 18.68
CA HIS A 29 0.84 17.57 17.61
C HIS A 29 0.22 16.72 16.51
N GLY A 30 0.15 15.40 16.71
CA GLY A 30 -0.41 14.46 15.75
C GLY A 30 0.55 14.14 14.61
N GLU A 31 1.81 14.60 14.66
CA GLU A 31 2.78 14.22 13.64
C GLU A 31 3.14 12.75 13.80
N LYS A 32 3.15 12.05 12.67
CA LYS A 32 3.45 10.63 12.58
C LYS A 32 4.44 10.42 11.46
N GLY A 33 5.42 9.54 11.69
CA GLY A 33 6.38 9.15 10.68
C GLY A 33 6.99 7.80 11.01
N VAL A 34 7.61 7.18 10.02
CA VAL A 34 8.37 5.94 10.20
C VAL A 34 9.86 6.28 10.37
N VAL A 35 10.55 5.56 11.24
CA VAL A 35 12.01 5.62 11.32
C VAL A 35 12.59 5.17 9.99
N SER A 36 13.11 6.12 9.21
CA SER A 36 13.68 5.82 7.89
C SER A 36 15.07 5.21 8.04
N ARG A 37 15.96 5.80 8.83
CA ARG A 37 17.32 5.31 9.01
C ARG A 37 17.82 5.67 10.40
N ILE A 38 18.65 4.79 10.95
CA ILE A 38 19.41 5.05 12.17
C ILE A 38 20.86 5.24 11.75
N LEU A 39 21.43 6.38 12.13
CA LEU A 39 22.80 6.75 11.81
C LEU A 39 23.65 6.77 13.08
N PRO A 40 24.94 6.42 13.01
CA PRO A 40 25.88 6.71 14.08
C PRO A 40 25.96 8.21 14.35
N ASP A 41 26.20 8.62 15.61
CA ASP A 41 26.37 10.02 16.00
C ASP A 41 27.42 10.77 15.16
N ALA A 42 28.45 10.04 14.70
CA ALA A 42 29.49 10.58 13.82
C ALA A 42 28.99 11.01 12.43
N GLN A 43 27.83 10.52 12.00
CA GLN A 43 27.20 10.83 10.70
C GLN A 43 26.04 11.82 10.83
N MET A 44 25.65 12.21 12.05
CA MET A 44 24.58 13.18 12.28
C MET A 44 25.10 14.62 12.13
N PRO A 45 24.29 15.55 11.59
CA PRO A 45 24.59 16.97 11.64
C PRO A 45 24.83 17.44 13.07
N ARG A 46 25.77 18.38 13.24
CA ARG A 46 26.19 18.90 14.53
C ARG A 46 25.80 20.35 14.70
N ARG A 47 25.51 20.72 15.95
CA ARG A 47 25.33 22.10 16.37
C ARG A 47 26.69 22.79 16.51
N ALA A 48 26.69 24.11 16.69
CA ALA A 48 27.92 24.89 16.85
C ALA A 48 28.77 24.48 18.08
N ASP A 49 28.15 23.88 19.10
CA ASP A 49 28.81 23.34 20.29
C ASP A 49 29.39 21.92 20.07
N GLY A 50 29.28 21.37 18.85
CA GLY A 50 29.74 20.04 18.48
C GLY A 50 28.75 18.91 18.82
N ALA A 51 27.65 19.18 19.51
CA ALA A 51 26.66 18.16 19.86
C ALA A 51 25.93 17.67 18.59
N PRO A 52 25.80 16.34 18.39
CA PRO A 52 25.03 15.79 17.26
C PRO A 52 23.52 15.97 17.50
N VAL A 53 22.78 16.22 16.43
CA VAL A 53 21.32 16.14 16.44
C VAL A 53 20.89 14.67 16.58
N GLU A 54 19.86 14.41 17.37
CA GLU A 54 19.44 13.03 17.71
C GLU A 54 18.31 12.48 16.81
N LEU A 55 17.51 13.37 16.23
CA LEU A 55 16.39 13.04 15.35
C LEU A 55 16.27 14.13 14.28
N ILE A 56 16.23 13.71 13.01
CA ILE A 56 15.96 14.60 11.89
C ILE A 56 14.57 14.28 11.35
N PHE A 57 13.79 15.33 11.13
CA PHE A 57 12.45 15.23 10.57
C PHE A 57 12.31 16.20 9.40
N THR A 58 11.71 15.75 8.29
CA THR A 58 11.58 16.59 7.09
C THR A 58 10.64 17.78 7.36
N SER A 59 11.11 18.99 7.04
CA SER A 59 10.33 20.22 7.17
C SER A 59 9.22 20.35 6.13
N ALA A 60 9.28 19.54 5.06
CA ALA A 60 8.31 19.55 3.97
C ALA A 60 6.92 19.01 4.37
N SER A 61 6.82 18.17 5.40
CA SER A 61 5.53 17.66 5.87
C SER A 61 4.79 18.65 6.78
N LEU A 62 5.48 19.62 7.39
CA LEU A 62 4.92 20.52 8.39
C LEU A 62 3.72 21.33 7.86
N PRO A 63 3.79 21.95 6.66
CA PRO A 63 2.64 22.67 6.11
C PRO A 63 1.52 21.72 5.70
N ASN A 64 1.85 20.51 5.23
CA ASN A 64 0.87 19.53 4.76
C ASN A 64 -0.02 19.00 5.89
N ARG A 65 0.56 18.81 7.09
CA ARG A 65 -0.13 18.25 8.26
C ARG A 65 -0.57 19.31 9.27
N LEU A 66 -0.29 20.59 9.02
CA LEU A 66 -0.70 21.74 9.86
C LEU A 66 -0.24 21.63 11.33
N ASN A 67 0.85 20.93 11.57
CA ASN A 67 1.38 20.58 12.90
C ASN A 67 2.39 21.62 13.44
N VAL A 68 2.32 22.86 12.95
CA VAL A 68 3.32 23.93 13.16
C VAL A 68 3.57 24.27 14.63
N GLY A 69 2.63 23.93 15.52
CA GLY A 69 2.80 24.04 16.98
C GLY A 69 3.98 23.24 17.53
N GLN A 70 4.45 22.21 16.81
CA GLN A 70 5.65 21.47 17.20
C GLN A 70 6.93 22.32 17.15
N LEU A 71 7.01 23.28 16.22
CA LEU A 71 8.16 24.19 16.13
C LEU A 71 8.20 25.11 17.34
N VAL A 72 7.03 25.60 17.79
CA VAL A 72 6.92 26.41 19.01
C VAL A 72 7.35 25.61 20.23
N GLU A 73 6.86 24.37 20.40
CA GLU A 73 7.30 23.51 21.50
C GLU A 73 8.79 23.21 21.44
N LEU A 74 9.35 22.97 20.26
CA LEU A 74 10.77 22.72 20.06
C LEU A 74 11.62 23.91 20.56
N LEU A 75 11.19 25.15 20.29
CA LEU A 75 11.83 26.36 20.83
C LEU A 75 11.65 26.47 22.35
N LEU A 76 10.44 26.28 22.87
CA LEU A 76 10.16 26.35 24.31
C LEU A 76 10.93 25.28 25.09
N GLY A 77 11.13 24.09 24.50
CA GLY A 77 11.97 23.04 25.07
C GLY A 77 13.43 23.44 25.15
N ARG A 78 13.94 24.16 24.14
CA ARG A 78 15.31 24.72 24.18
C ARG A 78 15.45 25.80 25.23
N ILE A 79 14.46 26.67 25.38
CA ILE A 79 14.41 27.68 26.46
C ILE A 79 14.37 26.99 27.83
N ALA A 80 13.48 26.01 28.01
CA ALA A 80 13.35 25.23 29.24
C ALA A 80 14.68 24.56 29.64
N GLN A 81 15.38 23.98 28.66
CA GLN A 81 16.69 23.37 28.86
C GLN A 81 17.75 24.38 29.30
N ALA A 82 17.76 25.57 28.69
CA ALA A 82 18.73 26.62 28.99
C ALA A 82 18.47 27.30 30.35
N GLU A 83 17.20 27.51 30.71
CA GLU A 83 16.80 28.11 31.98
C GLU A 83 16.78 27.10 33.15
N GLY A 84 16.77 25.80 32.86
CA GLY A 84 16.59 24.74 33.86
C GLY A 84 15.19 24.73 34.50
N ALA A 85 14.20 25.32 33.82
CA ALA A 85 12.84 25.49 34.33
C ALA A 85 11.80 24.94 33.34
N ALA A 86 10.72 24.36 33.86
CA ALA A 86 9.63 23.87 33.02
C ALA A 86 8.90 25.02 32.32
N VAL A 87 8.51 24.81 31.06
CA VAL A 87 7.73 25.76 30.27
C VAL A 87 6.42 25.11 29.81
N VAL A 88 5.32 25.87 29.90
CA VAL A 88 4.01 25.42 29.45
C VAL A 88 3.87 25.64 27.94
N ALA A 89 3.83 24.56 27.18
CA ALA A 89 3.63 24.59 25.73
C ALA A 89 2.17 24.23 25.33
N SER A 90 1.18 24.62 26.15
CA SER A 90 -0.24 24.34 25.89
C SER A 90 -0.78 25.14 24.71
N PRO A 91 -1.63 24.57 23.82
CA PRO A 91 -2.29 25.33 22.74
C PRO A 91 -3.08 26.56 23.21
N PHE A 92 -3.51 26.58 24.48
CA PHE A 92 -4.32 27.67 25.06
C PHE A 92 -3.56 28.61 25.98
N ALA A 93 -2.33 28.26 26.38
CA ALA A 93 -1.55 28.99 27.38
C ALA A 93 -0.07 29.09 26.99
N CYS A 94 0.20 29.08 25.68
CA CYS A 94 1.54 29.25 25.15
C CYS A 94 1.99 30.72 25.26
N PRO A 95 3.26 31.00 25.62
CA PRO A 95 3.87 32.32 25.48
C PRO A 95 3.64 32.94 24.11
N SER A 96 3.51 34.28 24.07
CA SER A 96 3.38 35.01 22.81
C SER A 96 4.68 34.93 22.00
N GLU A 97 4.60 35.11 20.67
CA GLU A 97 5.81 35.17 19.82
C GLU A 97 6.85 36.17 20.37
N ALA A 98 6.42 37.38 20.73
CA ALA A 98 7.31 38.42 21.24
C ALA A 98 8.04 37.98 22.52
N GLU A 99 7.33 37.28 23.41
CA GLU A 99 7.91 36.73 24.64
C GLU A 99 8.93 35.62 24.35
N ILE A 100 8.63 34.73 23.40
CA ILE A 100 9.57 33.66 23.00
C ILE A 100 10.85 34.27 22.42
N ARG A 101 10.72 35.25 21.51
CA ARG A 101 11.87 35.97 20.91
C ARG A 101 12.71 36.67 21.97
N GLN A 102 12.07 37.39 22.90
CA GLN A 102 12.74 38.08 24.00
C GLN A 102 13.53 37.09 24.88
N ARG A 103 12.96 35.92 25.17
CA ARG A 103 13.63 34.88 25.97
C ARG A 103 14.80 34.26 25.22
N LEU A 104 14.66 33.98 23.92
CA LEU A 104 15.78 33.51 23.09
C LEU A 104 16.92 34.54 23.08
N ALA A 105 16.61 35.82 22.87
CA ALA A 105 17.60 36.90 22.91
C ALA A 105 18.29 37.00 24.28
N ALA A 106 17.54 36.91 25.38
CA ALA A 106 18.09 36.91 26.74
C ALA A 106 19.05 35.74 27.01
N LEU A 107 18.88 34.63 26.30
CA LEU A 107 19.75 33.45 26.35
C LEU A 107 20.91 33.50 25.35
N GLY A 108 21.06 34.60 24.59
CA GLY A 108 22.07 34.73 23.52
C GLY A 108 21.80 33.82 22.31
N GLN A 109 20.56 33.35 22.15
CA GLN A 109 20.14 32.53 21.01
C GLN A 109 19.49 33.41 19.92
N PRO A 110 19.54 32.98 18.65
CA PRO A 110 18.87 33.70 17.56
C PRO A 110 17.38 33.89 17.81
N GLU A 111 16.90 35.13 17.65
CA GLU A 111 15.49 35.49 17.86
C GLU A 111 14.54 34.78 16.89
N ASP A 112 15.02 34.38 15.72
CA ASP A 112 14.25 33.60 14.75
C ASP A 112 14.13 32.10 15.12
N GLY A 113 14.84 31.68 16.17
CA GLY A 113 14.89 30.31 16.65
C GLY A 113 15.65 29.35 15.71
N LEU A 114 16.31 29.84 14.68
CA LEU A 114 17.10 29.01 13.75
C LEU A 114 18.58 29.02 14.14
N GLU A 115 19.29 27.94 13.88
CA GLU A 115 20.74 27.86 14.10
C GLU A 115 21.42 27.15 12.92
N THR A 116 22.67 27.51 12.65
CA THR A 116 23.47 26.84 11.61
C THR A 116 23.93 25.47 12.12
N LEU A 117 23.56 24.41 11.39
CA LEU A 117 24.07 23.07 11.57
C LEU A 117 25.27 22.82 10.64
N TYR A 118 26.14 21.91 11.06
CA TYR A 118 27.35 21.52 10.35
C TYR A 118 27.27 20.05 9.98
N LEU A 119 27.57 19.71 8.73
CA LEU A 119 27.71 18.32 8.31
C LEU A 119 28.95 17.70 8.99
N PRO A 120 28.95 16.38 9.21
CA PRO A 120 30.15 15.69 9.68
C PRO A 120 31.26 15.74 8.62
N ALA A 121 32.52 15.86 9.06
CA ALA A 121 33.67 15.88 8.15
C ALA A 121 33.88 14.51 7.48
N GLU A 122 34.14 14.49 6.17
CA GLU A 122 34.31 13.26 5.37
C GLU A 122 35.46 12.33 5.84
N LYS A 123 36.40 12.86 6.65
CA LYS A 123 37.60 12.14 7.14
C LYS A 123 37.82 12.30 8.66
N GLY A 124 36.80 12.09 9.48
CA GLY A 124 36.97 11.97 10.94
C GLY A 124 37.46 13.23 11.67
N GLY A 125 37.22 14.41 11.10
CA GLY A 125 37.43 15.71 11.76
C GLY A 125 36.22 16.13 12.62
N GLU A 126 36.44 17.07 13.55
CA GLU A 126 35.46 17.47 14.56
C GLU A 126 34.31 18.36 14.03
N SER A 127 34.49 19.04 12.89
CA SER A 127 33.43 19.83 12.22
C SER A 127 33.61 19.87 10.69
N GLY A 128 32.53 19.62 9.94
CA GLY A 128 32.49 19.73 8.48
C GLY A 128 31.83 21.03 8.02
N GLU A 129 31.46 21.09 6.74
CA GLU A 129 30.87 22.30 6.12
C GLU A 129 29.52 22.69 6.76
N PRO A 130 29.24 23.99 6.94
CA PRO A 130 27.93 24.45 7.38
C PRO A 130 26.86 24.13 6.32
N LEU A 131 25.65 23.80 6.75
CA LEU A 131 24.49 23.74 5.87
C LEU A 131 24.21 25.14 5.28
N ALA A 132 23.69 25.18 4.05
CA ALA A 132 23.49 26.44 3.32
C ALA A 132 22.46 27.37 3.99
N CYS A 133 21.42 26.79 4.59
CA CYS A 133 20.36 27.48 5.32
C CYS A 133 20.38 27.07 6.80
N PRO A 134 19.96 27.97 7.72
CA PRO A 134 19.84 27.64 9.13
C PRO A 134 18.62 26.73 9.39
N SER A 135 18.71 25.89 10.43
CA SER A 135 17.72 24.86 10.75
C SER A 135 17.04 25.11 12.11
N ALA A 136 15.80 24.62 12.27
CA ALA A 136 15.10 24.63 13.56
C ALA A 136 15.52 23.42 14.40
N VAL A 137 16.15 23.68 15.55
CA VAL A 137 16.70 22.64 16.45
C VAL A 137 16.29 22.95 17.89
N GLY A 138 15.89 21.91 18.61
CA GLY A 138 15.45 22.03 20.00
C GLY A 138 14.93 20.71 20.54
N TYR A 139 14.11 20.77 21.59
CA TYR A 139 13.68 19.59 22.32
C TYR A 139 12.18 19.37 22.16
N LEU A 140 11.81 18.17 21.70
CA LEU A 140 10.43 17.76 21.49
C LEU A 140 10.25 16.32 21.99
N TYR A 141 9.10 16.03 22.61
CA TYR A 141 8.76 14.67 23.01
C TYR A 141 8.21 13.86 21.84
N TRP A 142 8.86 12.74 21.56
CA TRP A 142 8.43 11.72 20.60
C TRP A 142 8.11 10.42 21.33
N GLY A 143 6.98 9.80 20.98
CA GLY A 143 6.59 8.47 21.43
C GLY A 143 6.74 7.44 20.31
N VAL A 144 7.24 6.27 20.66
CA VAL A 144 7.17 5.08 19.79
C VAL A 144 5.77 4.48 19.92
N THR A 145 5.08 4.30 18.79
CA THR A 145 3.74 3.69 18.80
C THR A 145 3.82 2.17 18.96
N ASN A 146 2.70 1.51 19.24
CA ASN A 146 2.62 0.05 19.22
C ASN A 146 2.63 -0.56 17.80
N HIS A 147 2.81 0.26 16.76
CA HIS A 147 2.96 -0.19 15.37
C HIS A 147 4.43 -0.42 15.04
N LEU A 148 4.96 -1.56 15.50
CA LEU A 148 6.36 -1.92 15.34
C LEU A 148 6.60 -2.71 14.05
N VAL A 149 7.74 -2.51 13.40
CA VAL A 149 8.10 -3.22 12.16
C VAL A 149 8.22 -4.72 12.37
N ARG A 150 8.81 -5.13 13.50
CA ARG A 150 9.04 -6.53 13.86
C ARG A 150 7.77 -7.38 13.95
N ASP A 151 6.63 -6.76 14.28
CA ASP A 151 5.35 -7.46 14.41
C ASP A 151 4.65 -7.62 13.05
N LYS A 152 5.17 -6.92 12.02
CA LYS A 152 4.60 -6.80 10.67
C LYS A 152 5.43 -7.50 9.59
N CYS A 153 6.74 -7.69 9.79
CA CYS A 153 7.60 -8.43 8.87
C CYS A 153 7.31 -9.93 8.99
N ARG A 154 6.71 -10.53 7.97
CA ARG A 154 6.38 -11.95 7.93
C ARG A 154 6.51 -12.49 6.51
N ALA A 155 7.00 -13.72 6.36
CA ALA A 155 7.16 -14.38 5.07
C ALA A 155 6.87 -15.87 5.20
N THR A 156 6.54 -16.50 4.09
CA THR A 156 6.25 -17.93 3.99
C THR A 156 6.68 -18.46 2.63
N ALA A 157 7.31 -19.64 2.59
CA ALA A 157 7.44 -20.41 1.37
C ALA A 157 6.18 -21.28 1.17
N ASP A 158 5.80 -22.02 2.20
CA ASP A 158 4.75 -23.04 2.17
C ASP A 158 3.94 -23.15 3.48
N ASP A 159 4.23 -22.36 4.51
CA ASP A 159 3.52 -22.33 5.78
C ASP A 159 2.01 -22.08 5.57
N ALA A 160 1.18 -22.95 6.17
CA ALA A 160 -0.26 -22.89 6.06
C ALA A 160 -0.91 -21.84 6.96
N GLU A 161 -0.24 -21.40 8.04
CA GLU A 161 -0.80 -20.41 8.98
C GLU A 161 -0.80 -18.99 8.41
N TYR A 162 0.14 -18.67 7.52
CA TYR A 162 0.31 -17.32 6.99
C TYR A 162 0.66 -17.35 5.50
N ARG A 163 -0.17 -16.72 4.66
CA ARG A 163 0.06 -16.45 3.22
C ARG A 163 -0.63 -15.16 2.82
N GLN A 164 -0.05 -14.41 1.88
CA GLN A 164 -0.70 -13.24 1.32
C GLN A 164 -1.86 -13.64 0.40
N ARG A 165 -2.97 -12.91 0.51
CA ARG A 165 -4.16 -13.08 -0.34
C ARG A 165 -3.99 -12.28 -1.63
N GLN A 166 -4.45 -12.84 -2.74
CA GLN A 166 -4.61 -12.19 -4.04
C GLN A 166 -6.06 -12.42 -4.47
N ALA A 167 -6.82 -11.36 -4.68
CA ALA A 167 -8.24 -11.42 -4.97
C ALA A 167 -8.54 -10.93 -6.39
N GLU A 168 -9.80 -10.60 -6.66
CA GLU A 168 -10.28 -10.23 -7.99
C GLU A 168 -9.60 -8.95 -8.50
N MET A 169 -9.33 -7.97 -7.63
CA MET A 169 -8.66 -6.73 -8.03
C MET A 169 -7.25 -7.01 -8.56
N GLU A 170 -6.48 -7.84 -7.85
CA GLU A 170 -5.13 -8.24 -8.25
C GLU A 170 -5.14 -9.02 -9.57
N TYR A 171 -6.12 -9.90 -9.75
CA TYR A 171 -6.33 -10.61 -11.01
C TYR A 171 -6.55 -9.64 -12.18
N GLN A 172 -7.47 -8.67 -12.02
CA GLN A 172 -7.80 -7.73 -13.09
C GLN A 172 -6.61 -6.86 -13.48
N VAL A 173 -5.86 -6.32 -12.51
CA VAL A 173 -4.69 -5.47 -12.83
C VAL A 173 -3.54 -6.27 -13.47
N LEU A 174 -3.34 -7.54 -13.07
CA LEU A 174 -2.37 -8.42 -13.73
C LEU A 174 -2.80 -8.78 -15.16
N LYS A 175 -4.11 -8.97 -15.38
CA LYS A 175 -4.67 -9.24 -16.71
C LYS A 175 -4.52 -8.03 -17.63
N GLU A 176 -4.81 -6.83 -17.13
CA GLU A 176 -4.57 -5.57 -17.86
C GLU A 176 -3.09 -5.35 -18.17
N ALA A 177 -2.19 -5.82 -17.30
CA ALA A 177 -0.76 -5.88 -17.55
C ALA A 177 -0.36 -6.99 -18.56
N GLY A 178 -1.25 -7.89 -18.95
CA GLY A 178 -0.91 -9.05 -19.76
C GLY A 178 0.05 -10.03 -19.06
N ALA A 179 0.01 -10.09 -17.73
CA ALA A 179 0.85 -10.96 -16.90
C ALA A 179 0.19 -12.33 -16.65
N ILE A 180 -0.02 -13.08 -17.73
CA ILE A 180 -0.81 -14.32 -17.75
C ILE A 180 -0.10 -15.48 -17.05
N GLU A 181 1.20 -15.65 -17.27
CA GLU A 181 2.00 -16.67 -16.58
C GLU A 181 2.07 -16.42 -15.07
N THR A 182 2.11 -15.16 -14.68
CA THR A 182 2.06 -14.70 -13.29
C THR A 182 0.70 -15.05 -12.66
N ILE A 183 -0.41 -14.81 -13.38
CA ILE A 183 -1.74 -15.21 -12.93
C ILE A 183 -1.83 -16.72 -12.77
N ARG A 184 -1.43 -17.49 -13.79
CA ARG A 184 -1.43 -18.96 -13.74
C ARG A 184 -0.64 -19.45 -12.54
N GLU A 185 0.52 -18.84 -12.29
CA GLU A 185 1.35 -19.25 -11.16
C GLU A 185 0.71 -18.88 -9.81
N GLN A 186 0.15 -17.69 -9.64
CA GLN A 186 -0.43 -17.25 -8.34
C GLN A 186 -1.72 -17.99 -7.97
N TYR A 187 -2.59 -18.27 -8.95
CA TYR A 187 -3.92 -18.86 -8.73
C TYR A 187 -3.98 -20.37 -9.00
N ASN A 188 -2.90 -20.96 -9.55
CA ASN A 188 -2.73 -22.40 -9.69
C ASN A 188 -1.48 -22.91 -8.95
N THR A 189 -0.29 -22.76 -9.53
CA THR A 189 0.97 -23.39 -9.07
C THR A 189 1.36 -23.06 -7.63
N ARG A 190 1.23 -21.79 -7.23
CA ARG A 190 1.52 -21.30 -5.87
C ARG A 190 0.26 -21.11 -5.04
N ALA A 191 -0.90 -21.51 -5.53
CA ALA A 191 -2.11 -21.43 -4.72
C ALA A 191 -2.06 -22.46 -3.59
N ALA A 192 -2.42 -22.00 -2.39
CA ALA A 192 -2.45 -22.79 -1.17
C ALA A 192 -3.13 -24.16 -1.32
N GLY A 193 -4.19 -24.26 -2.11
CA GLY A 193 -4.95 -25.49 -2.32
C GLY A 193 -4.24 -26.55 -3.19
N HIS A 194 -3.12 -26.23 -3.83
CA HIS A 194 -2.46 -27.15 -4.77
C HIS A 194 -1.35 -27.99 -4.12
N HIS A 195 -0.60 -27.43 -3.17
CA HIS A 195 0.60 -28.06 -2.63
C HIS A 195 0.78 -27.82 -1.13
N HIS A 196 1.12 -28.90 -0.41
CA HIS A 196 1.51 -28.86 1.02
C HIS A 196 3.02 -28.78 1.23
N GLU A 197 3.81 -29.03 0.19
CA GLU A 197 5.28 -29.14 0.27
C GLU A 197 5.96 -28.45 -0.93
N LEU A 198 5.39 -27.35 -1.44
CA LEU A 198 5.94 -26.65 -2.61
C LEU A 198 7.39 -26.19 -2.38
N ALA A 199 7.76 -25.83 -1.13
CA ALA A 199 9.14 -25.50 -0.81
C ALA A 199 10.08 -26.70 -1.00
N ALA A 200 9.67 -27.90 -0.58
CA ALA A 200 10.45 -29.12 -0.80
C ALA A 200 10.58 -29.44 -2.30
N GLN A 201 9.53 -29.23 -3.09
CA GLN A 201 9.57 -29.41 -4.54
C GLN A 201 10.53 -28.42 -5.22
N VAL A 202 10.50 -27.14 -4.83
CA VAL A 202 11.45 -26.12 -5.31
C VAL A 202 12.88 -26.45 -4.89
N ALA A 203 13.09 -27.01 -3.71
CA ALA A 203 14.40 -27.46 -3.25
C ALA A 203 14.91 -28.69 -4.02
N ALA A 204 14.01 -29.58 -4.44
CA ALA A 204 14.35 -30.79 -5.19
C ALA A 204 14.64 -30.51 -6.68
N GLY A 205 14.04 -29.47 -7.28
CA GLY A 205 14.20 -29.22 -8.72
C GLY A 205 13.56 -27.93 -9.23
N ALA A 206 13.61 -27.76 -10.56
CA ALA A 206 12.89 -26.68 -11.22
C ALA A 206 11.38 -26.99 -11.21
N VAL A 207 10.58 -25.99 -10.87
CA VAL A 207 9.12 -26.09 -10.88
C VAL A 207 8.59 -25.48 -12.18
N THR A 208 7.73 -26.22 -12.88
CA THR A 208 6.95 -25.73 -14.02
C THR A 208 5.56 -25.31 -13.56
N GLN A 209 4.79 -24.67 -14.43
CA GLN A 209 3.38 -24.40 -14.12
C GLN A 209 2.67 -25.72 -13.80
N ALA A 210 1.84 -25.68 -12.77
CA ALA A 210 0.99 -26.79 -12.38
C ALA A 210 0.01 -27.16 -13.49
N ASP A 211 -0.32 -28.45 -13.57
CA ASP A 211 -1.34 -28.94 -14.47
C ASP A 211 -2.74 -28.48 -14.01
N SER A 212 -3.70 -28.51 -14.94
CA SER A 212 -5.12 -28.33 -14.63
C SER A 212 -5.68 -29.56 -13.89
N PRO A 213 -6.73 -29.41 -13.06
CA PRO A 213 -7.45 -28.18 -12.78
C PRO A 213 -6.80 -27.32 -11.68
N ALA A 214 -6.97 -26.00 -11.78
CA ALA A 214 -6.64 -25.10 -10.68
C ALA A 214 -7.41 -25.48 -9.40
N PRO A 215 -6.85 -25.26 -8.19
CA PRO A 215 -7.46 -25.65 -6.93
C PRO A 215 -8.91 -25.16 -6.75
N ARG A 216 -9.18 -23.89 -7.09
CA ARG A 216 -10.54 -23.34 -7.01
C ARG A 216 -11.52 -24.05 -7.94
N PHE A 217 -11.07 -24.38 -9.15
CA PHE A 217 -11.91 -25.10 -10.09
C PHE A 217 -12.15 -26.56 -9.65
N ALA A 218 -11.14 -27.22 -9.07
CA ALA A 218 -11.33 -28.52 -8.44
C ALA A 218 -12.41 -28.46 -7.33
N LEU A 219 -12.36 -27.45 -6.47
CA LEU A 219 -13.38 -27.23 -5.44
C LEU A 219 -14.77 -26.98 -6.05
N LEU A 220 -14.87 -26.20 -7.12
CA LEU A 220 -16.13 -25.99 -7.85
C LEU A 220 -16.67 -27.32 -8.41
N ARG A 221 -15.83 -28.18 -8.98
CA ARG A 221 -16.25 -29.50 -9.47
C ARG A 221 -16.86 -30.34 -8.35
N HIS A 222 -16.27 -30.34 -7.16
CA HIS A 222 -16.83 -31.06 -6.01
C HIS A 222 -18.19 -30.50 -5.56
N ARG A 223 -18.35 -29.17 -5.56
CA ARG A 223 -19.64 -28.50 -5.26
C ARG A 223 -20.72 -28.86 -6.28
N LEU A 224 -20.38 -28.85 -7.57
CA LEU A 224 -21.28 -29.23 -8.66
C LEU A 224 -21.65 -30.72 -8.61
N ALA A 225 -20.70 -31.60 -8.30
CA ALA A 225 -20.95 -33.04 -8.17
C ALA A 225 -21.95 -33.35 -7.04
N ALA A 226 -21.94 -32.58 -5.95
CA ALA A 226 -22.93 -32.73 -4.88
C ALA A 226 -24.38 -32.43 -5.32
N ALA A 227 -24.53 -31.61 -6.38
CA ALA A 227 -25.79 -31.31 -7.05
C ALA A 227 -26.10 -32.25 -8.24
N GLY A 228 -25.27 -33.26 -8.50
CA GLY A 228 -25.46 -34.20 -9.61
C GLY A 228 -25.05 -33.65 -10.99
N ILE A 229 -24.09 -32.72 -11.01
CA ILE A 229 -23.52 -32.15 -12.23
C ILE A 229 -22.03 -32.51 -12.29
N ASP A 230 -21.62 -33.25 -13.32
CA ASP A 230 -20.20 -33.42 -13.64
C ASP A 230 -19.71 -32.29 -14.56
N ALA A 231 -18.48 -31.86 -14.32
CA ALA A 231 -17.78 -30.88 -15.12
C ALA A 231 -16.38 -31.43 -15.43
N ALA A 232 -16.17 -31.91 -16.66
CA ALA A 232 -14.95 -32.57 -17.09
C ALA A 232 -14.16 -31.71 -18.08
N LEU A 233 -12.86 -31.51 -17.81
CA LEU A 233 -11.94 -30.85 -18.74
C LEU A 233 -11.33 -31.89 -19.69
N GLN A 234 -11.64 -31.80 -20.98
CA GLN A 234 -11.15 -32.73 -22.02
C GLN A 234 -10.69 -31.95 -23.26
N ASN A 235 -9.46 -32.19 -23.73
CA ASN A 235 -8.89 -31.53 -24.91
C ASN A 235 -9.01 -30.00 -24.91
N GLY A 236 -8.84 -29.39 -23.73
CA GLY A 236 -8.96 -27.95 -23.55
C GLY A 236 -10.39 -27.41 -23.69
N ARG A 237 -11.39 -28.24 -23.42
CA ARG A 237 -12.80 -27.84 -23.37
C ARG A 237 -13.46 -28.38 -22.12
N LEU A 238 -14.39 -27.62 -21.54
CA LEU A 238 -15.17 -28.06 -20.40
C LEU A 238 -16.47 -28.70 -20.88
N HIS A 239 -16.72 -29.93 -20.49
CA HIS A 239 -17.97 -30.64 -20.76
C HIS A 239 -18.80 -30.67 -19.48
N PHE A 240 -20.11 -30.43 -19.60
CA PHE A 240 -21.04 -30.52 -18.48
C PHE A 240 -22.06 -31.62 -18.77
N THR A 241 -22.32 -32.48 -17.78
CA THR A 241 -23.32 -33.57 -17.88
C THR A 241 -24.05 -33.76 -16.57
N LEU A 242 -25.30 -34.24 -16.65
CA LEU A 242 -26.07 -34.63 -15.47
C LEU A 242 -25.71 -36.07 -15.09
N GLU A 243 -25.23 -36.27 -13.87
CA GLU A 243 -24.88 -37.59 -13.35
C GLU A 243 -25.30 -37.71 -11.87
N PRO A 244 -25.93 -38.83 -11.45
CA PRO A 244 -26.25 -39.03 -10.05
C PRO A 244 -24.97 -39.04 -9.19
N PRO A 245 -24.95 -38.35 -8.02
CA PRO A 245 -23.80 -38.40 -7.13
C PRO A 245 -23.50 -39.84 -6.70
N THR A 246 -22.27 -40.30 -6.94
CA THR A 246 -21.88 -41.72 -6.76
C THR A 246 -21.41 -42.04 -5.34
N HIS A 247 -20.83 -41.08 -4.62
CA HIS A 247 -20.26 -41.28 -3.28
C HIS A 247 -21.09 -40.61 -2.19
N HIS A 248 -21.39 -41.36 -1.12
CA HIS A 248 -22.08 -40.88 0.09
C HIS A 248 -23.43 -40.18 -0.16
N ALA A 249 -24.10 -40.49 -1.28
CA ALA A 249 -25.36 -39.87 -1.64
C ALA A 249 -26.50 -40.35 -0.74
N LEU A 250 -27.25 -39.40 -0.19
CA LEU A 250 -28.52 -39.62 0.48
C LEU A 250 -29.59 -39.91 -0.57
N LYS A 251 -30.12 -41.13 -0.55
CA LYS A 251 -31.33 -41.47 -1.30
C LYS A 251 -32.53 -40.76 -0.69
N LEU A 252 -33.22 -39.96 -1.50
CA LEU A 252 -34.41 -39.25 -1.07
C LEU A 252 -35.58 -40.23 -0.97
N ALA A 253 -36.38 -40.12 0.10
CA ALA A 253 -37.55 -40.96 0.37
C ALA A 253 -38.61 -40.84 -0.72
N ARG A 254 -38.68 -39.66 -1.35
CA ARG A 254 -39.37 -39.39 -2.61
C ARG A 254 -38.50 -38.46 -3.45
N ALA A 255 -38.40 -38.74 -4.75
CA ALA A 255 -37.68 -37.86 -5.67
C ALA A 255 -38.31 -36.47 -5.69
N VAL A 256 -37.48 -35.43 -5.66
CA VAL A 256 -37.93 -34.03 -5.74
C VAL A 256 -37.64 -33.46 -7.13
N GLN A 257 -38.34 -32.41 -7.55
CA GLN A 257 -37.95 -31.70 -8.78
C GLN A 257 -36.58 -31.05 -8.62
N HIS A 258 -35.76 -31.09 -9.66
CA HIS A 258 -34.45 -30.45 -9.63
C HIS A 258 -34.67 -28.91 -9.58
N PRO A 259 -34.15 -28.20 -8.56
CA PRO A 259 -34.48 -26.79 -8.34
C PRO A 259 -33.98 -25.87 -9.47
N TRP A 260 -32.92 -26.27 -10.15
CA TRP A 260 -32.38 -25.56 -11.32
C TRP A 260 -32.91 -26.04 -12.68
N LEU A 261 -33.55 -27.21 -12.73
CA LEU A 261 -34.04 -27.88 -13.95
C LEU A 261 -35.40 -28.49 -13.66
N PRO A 262 -36.50 -27.71 -13.71
CA PRO A 262 -37.82 -28.19 -13.32
C PRO A 262 -38.31 -29.42 -14.08
N GLU A 263 -37.76 -29.68 -15.27
CA GLU A 263 -38.01 -30.85 -16.09
C GLU A 263 -37.32 -32.14 -15.61
N GLU A 264 -36.33 -32.04 -14.75
CA GLU A 264 -35.56 -33.17 -14.19
C GLU A 264 -35.98 -33.46 -12.75
N THR A 265 -35.70 -34.68 -12.28
CA THR A 265 -35.93 -35.08 -10.89
C THR A 265 -34.66 -35.54 -10.21
N LEU A 266 -34.49 -35.14 -8.95
CA LEU A 266 -33.41 -35.59 -8.09
C LEU A 266 -33.92 -36.72 -7.20
N ALA A 267 -33.34 -37.92 -7.38
CA ALA A 267 -33.58 -39.07 -6.50
C ALA A 267 -32.55 -39.16 -5.37
N THR A 268 -31.43 -38.47 -5.50
CA THR A 268 -30.27 -38.55 -4.61
C THR A 268 -29.59 -37.18 -4.51
N VAL A 269 -29.04 -36.87 -3.34
CA VAL A 269 -28.19 -35.70 -3.10
C VAL A 269 -26.99 -36.11 -2.26
N ALA A 270 -25.80 -35.57 -2.53
CA ALA A 270 -24.62 -35.86 -1.71
C ALA A 270 -24.31 -34.70 -0.76
N PRO A 271 -23.70 -34.95 0.41
CA PRO A 271 -23.22 -33.90 1.29
C PRO A 271 -21.99 -33.20 0.69
N PHE A 272 -21.90 -31.90 0.90
CA PHE A 272 -20.64 -31.18 0.87
C PHE A 272 -20.15 -30.99 2.32
N PRO A 273 -18.98 -31.52 2.75
CA PRO A 273 -17.91 -32.17 2.00
C PRO A 273 -18.00 -33.71 2.06
N ALA A 274 -18.27 -34.39 0.94
CA ALA A 274 -18.06 -35.83 0.85
C ALA A 274 -16.54 -36.10 0.70
N ALA A 275 -15.84 -36.44 1.80
CA ALA A 275 -14.39 -36.76 1.85
C ALA A 275 -14.04 -38.05 1.06
N PRO A 276 -12.78 -38.31 0.61
CA PRO A 276 -11.48 -37.87 1.16
C PRO A 276 -10.56 -37.02 0.26
N GLU A 277 -11.02 -36.49 -0.88
CA GLU A 277 -10.17 -35.85 -1.90
C GLU A 277 -10.11 -34.30 -1.86
N LEU A 278 -10.49 -33.66 -0.76
CA LEU A 278 -10.17 -32.24 -0.60
C LEU A 278 -8.69 -32.13 -0.23
N PRO A 279 -7.86 -31.38 -0.98
CA PRO A 279 -6.52 -31.02 -0.55
C PRO A 279 -6.50 -30.63 0.94
N PRO A 280 -5.55 -31.16 1.74
CA PRO A 280 -5.56 -31.06 3.21
C PRO A 280 -5.80 -29.66 3.79
N LEU A 281 -5.55 -28.59 3.01
CA LEU A 281 -5.71 -27.20 3.42
C LEU A 281 -7.18 -26.78 3.55
N TRP A 282 -8.10 -27.46 2.88
CA TRP A 282 -9.54 -27.26 3.04
C TRP A 282 -10.14 -28.20 4.10
N ALA A 283 -9.37 -29.15 4.62
CA ALA A 283 -9.80 -30.08 5.66
C ALA A 283 -9.57 -29.56 7.10
N ASP A 284 -8.61 -28.66 7.34
CA ASP A 284 -8.26 -28.14 8.68
C ASP A 284 -9.06 -26.86 9.05
N PRO A 285 -9.94 -26.89 10.08
CA PRO A 285 -10.70 -25.73 10.54
C PRO A 285 -9.86 -24.60 11.18
N GLN A 286 -8.65 -24.88 11.67
CA GLN A 286 -7.78 -23.87 12.32
C GLN A 286 -6.96 -23.05 11.31
N GLN A 287 -6.73 -23.60 10.12
CA GLN A 287 -6.10 -22.91 8.98
C GLN A 287 -7.11 -22.11 8.14
N ARG A 288 -8.41 -22.24 8.46
CA ARG A 288 -9.48 -21.39 7.94
C ARG A 288 -9.51 -20.08 8.73
N GLU A 289 -8.67 -19.10 8.35
CA GLU A 289 -8.99 -17.73 8.75
C GLU A 289 -10.27 -17.30 8.02
N ALA A 290 -11.36 -17.47 8.77
CA ALA A 290 -12.78 -17.42 8.45
C ALA A 290 -13.21 -18.42 7.36
N PRO A 291 -14.21 -19.31 7.60
CA PRO A 291 -15.04 -19.69 6.47
C PRO A 291 -15.52 -18.36 5.88
N THR A 292 -15.46 -18.16 4.56
CA THR A 292 -16.47 -17.29 3.98
C THR A 292 -17.78 -17.74 4.64
N LYS A 293 -18.53 -16.84 5.28
CA LYS A 293 -19.74 -17.20 6.06
C LYS A 293 -20.66 -18.19 5.32
N LEU A 294 -20.51 -18.25 3.99
CA LEU A 294 -21.10 -19.16 3.02
C LEU A 294 -20.65 -20.63 3.04
N GLU A 295 -19.53 -21.07 3.66
CA GLU A 295 -19.14 -22.50 3.59
C GLU A 295 -19.74 -23.39 4.69
N GLY A 296 -20.13 -22.81 5.83
CA GLY A 296 -20.94 -23.53 6.82
C GLY A 296 -22.39 -23.71 6.39
N ALA A 297 -22.89 -22.80 5.54
CA ALA A 297 -24.28 -22.78 5.11
C ALA A 297 -24.71 -24.03 4.31
N PRO A 298 -23.94 -24.54 3.32
CA PRO A 298 -24.23 -25.79 2.63
C PRO A 298 -24.39 -26.96 3.58
N MET A 299 -23.55 -27.03 4.62
CA MET A 299 -23.58 -28.15 5.56
C MET A 299 -24.84 -28.10 6.43
N VAL A 300 -25.18 -26.92 6.95
CA VAL A 300 -26.41 -26.70 7.73
C VAL A 300 -27.66 -26.99 6.87
N ALA A 301 -27.66 -26.53 5.62
CA ALA A 301 -28.75 -26.80 4.68
C ALA A 301 -28.89 -28.30 4.38
N TYR A 302 -27.79 -29.02 4.13
CA TYR A 302 -27.82 -30.46 3.92
C TYR A 302 -28.26 -31.24 5.16
N GLN A 303 -27.86 -30.85 6.37
CA GLN A 303 -28.37 -31.46 7.61
C GLN A 303 -29.88 -31.31 7.72
N THR A 304 -30.42 -30.18 7.28
CA THR A 304 -31.87 -29.94 7.21
C THR A 304 -32.53 -30.88 6.20
N VAL A 305 -31.95 -31.05 5.01
CA VAL A 305 -32.38 -32.04 4.01
C VAL A 305 -32.38 -33.45 4.59
N ALA A 306 -31.30 -33.89 5.23
CA ALA A 306 -31.17 -35.22 5.81
C ALA A 306 -32.20 -35.47 6.93
N ALA A 307 -32.45 -34.48 7.79
CA ALA A 307 -33.44 -34.56 8.86
C ALA A 307 -34.88 -34.66 8.32
N LEU A 308 -35.23 -33.83 7.33
CA LEU A 308 -36.54 -33.88 6.67
C LEU A 308 -36.73 -35.19 5.91
N ASN A 309 -35.71 -35.65 5.18
CA ASN A 309 -35.73 -36.92 4.46
C ASN A 309 -35.96 -38.10 5.41
N SER A 310 -35.26 -38.12 6.56
CA SER A 310 -35.42 -39.17 7.59
C SER A 310 -36.80 -39.14 8.25
N LYS A 311 -37.41 -37.95 8.42
CA LYS A 311 -38.80 -37.82 8.90
C LYS A 311 -39.79 -38.34 7.85
N LEU A 312 -39.59 -37.97 6.59
CA LEU A 312 -40.44 -38.41 5.47
C LEU A 312 -40.35 -39.93 5.28
N GLN A 313 -39.14 -40.52 5.28
CA GLN A 313 -38.94 -41.96 5.15
C GLN A 313 -39.69 -42.75 6.22
N ARG A 314 -39.60 -42.35 7.49
CA ARG A 314 -40.35 -43.00 8.59
C ARG A 314 -41.86 -42.96 8.40
N LEU A 315 -42.39 -41.88 7.84
CA LEU A 315 -43.82 -41.76 7.54
C LEU A 315 -44.23 -42.58 6.31
N VAL A 316 -43.37 -42.68 5.31
CA VAL A 316 -43.58 -43.56 4.15
C VAL A 316 -43.62 -45.02 4.60
N ASP A 317 -42.65 -45.46 5.40
CA ASP A 317 -42.57 -46.83 5.92
C ASP A 317 -43.73 -47.14 6.88
N GLY A 318 -44.15 -46.15 7.67
CA GLY A 318 -45.25 -46.23 8.63
C GLY A 318 -46.65 -46.00 8.06
N HIS A 319 -46.80 -45.82 6.75
CA HIS A 319 -48.09 -45.55 6.08
C HIS A 319 -48.85 -44.34 6.67
N GLY A 320 -48.14 -43.23 6.90
CA GLY A 320 -48.70 -42.01 7.47
C GLY A 320 -49.75 -41.32 6.57
N PRO A 321 -50.51 -40.34 7.10
CA PRO A 321 -51.55 -39.63 6.35
C PRO A 321 -50.99 -38.90 5.11
N GLN A 322 -51.71 -38.99 3.98
CA GLN A 322 -51.25 -38.41 2.70
C GLN A 322 -50.97 -36.90 2.78
N SER A 323 -51.81 -36.14 3.51
CA SER A 323 -51.62 -34.69 3.69
C SER A 323 -50.29 -34.33 4.37
N LEU A 324 -49.83 -35.16 5.32
CA LEU A 324 -48.56 -34.98 6.01
C LEU A 324 -47.38 -35.40 5.14
N LEU A 325 -47.53 -36.49 4.37
CA LEU A 325 -46.54 -36.91 3.38
C LEU A 325 -46.30 -35.81 2.33
N ASP A 326 -47.36 -35.22 1.80
CA ASP A 326 -47.28 -34.17 0.79
C ASP A 326 -46.67 -32.88 1.36
N SER A 327 -47.05 -32.50 2.59
CA SER A 327 -46.47 -31.34 3.29
C SER A 327 -44.97 -31.51 3.52
N LEU A 328 -44.53 -32.67 4.04
CA LEU A 328 -43.12 -32.94 4.28
C LEU A 328 -42.33 -33.10 2.98
N HIS A 329 -42.94 -33.64 1.92
CA HIS A 329 -42.33 -33.71 0.61
C HIS A 329 -42.06 -32.31 0.03
N SER A 330 -43.03 -31.38 0.15
CA SER A 330 -42.82 -29.98 -0.24
C SER A 330 -41.75 -29.27 0.60
N GLN A 331 -41.70 -29.53 1.91
CA GLN A 331 -40.62 -29.01 2.77
C GLN A 331 -39.26 -29.56 2.37
N LEU A 332 -39.17 -30.86 2.06
CA LEU A 332 -37.95 -31.49 1.56
C LEU A 332 -37.51 -30.86 0.23
N GLN A 333 -38.45 -30.60 -0.69
CA GLN A 333 -38.14 -29.93 -1.96
C GLN A 333 -37.57 -28.52 -1.76
N ASN A 334 -38.15 -27.72 -0.86
CA ASN A 334 -37.61 -26.40 -0.53
C ASN A 334 -36.22 -26.48 0.12
N ALA A 335 -36.02 -27.42 1.06
CA ALA A 335 -34.72 -27.62 1.70
C ALA A 335 -33.64 -28.07 0.70
N VAL A 336 -33.99 -28.91 -0.28
CA VAL A 336 -33.08 -29.29 -1.37
C VAL A 336 -32.75 -28.08 -2.24
N ALA A 337 -33.71 -27.22 -2.56
CA ALA A 337 -33.47 -25.99 -3.31
C ALA A 337 -32.53 -25.02 -2.56
N GLU A 338 -32.76 -24.80 -1.27
CA GLU A 338 -31.89 -24.00 -0.41
C GLU A 338 -30.47 -24.58 -0.36
N TYR A 339 -30.35 -25.90 -0.12
CA TYR A 339 -29.05 -26.56 -0.11
C TYR A 339 -28.28 -26.38 -1.42
N LEU A 340 -28.93 -26.63 -2.56
CA LEU A 340 -28.28 -26.48 -3.87
C LEU A 340 -27.85 -25.03 -4.11
N ASN A 341 -28.69 -24.04 -3.78
CA ASN A 341 -28.34 -22.62 -3.94
C ASN A 341 -27.13 -22.19 -3.09
N GLU A 342 -26.91 -22.81 -1.94
CA GLU A 342 -25.72 -22.58 -1.11
C GLU A 342 -24.46 -23.28 -1.67
N LEU A 343 -24.60 -24.35 -2.46
CA LEU A 343 -23.45 -25.10 -3.01
C LEU A 343 -22.61 -24.27 -3.98
N VAL A 344 -23.24 -23.46 -4.83
CA VAL A 344 -22.54 -22.69 -5.88
C VAL A 344 -23.03 -21.25 -5.89
N THR A 345 -22.14 -20.35 -5.52
CA THR A 345 -22.38 -18.91 -5.46
C THR A 345 -21.51 -18.16 -6.47
N VAL A 346 -21.79 -16.88 -6.70
CA VAL A 346 -20.98 -16.05 -7.60
C VAL A 346 -19.54 -15.90 -7.07
N ASP A 347 -19.36 -15.88 -5.74
CA ASP A 347 -18.04 -15.76 -5.11
C ASP A 347 -17.15 -16.98 -5.38
N ASP A 348 -17.72 -18.16 -5.62
CA ASP A 348 -16.97 -19.37 -5.98
C ASP A 348 -16.31 -19.24 -7.37
N LEU A 349 -16.86 -18.38 -8.23
CA LEU A 349 -16.39 -18.15 -9.60
C LEU A 349 -15.42 -16.96 -9.76
N ARG A 350 -15.16 -16.24 -8.67
CA ARG A 350 -14.17 -15.14 -8.60
C ARG A 350 -12.74 -15.68 -8.44
N PHE A 351 -11.74 -14.92 -8.83
CA PHE A 351 -10.35 -15.24 -8.57
C PHE A 351 -9.96 -14.79 -7.16
N ASP A 352 -9.65 -15.76 -6.29
CA ASP A 352 -9.18 -15.46 -4.94
C ASP A 352 -8.31 -16.61 -4.39
N SER A 353 -7.06 -16.31 -4.04
CA SER A 353 -6.07 -17.29 -3.62
C SER A 353 -5.24 -16.76 -2.45
N ARG A 354 -4.87 -17.66 -1.55
CA ARG A 354 -3.73 -17.46 -0.65
C ARG A 354 -2.50 -18.05 -1.33
N VAL A 355 -1.44 -17.27 -1.45
CA VAL A 355 -0.32 -17.60 -2.34
C VAL A 355 0.93 -17.98 -1.53
N CYS A 356 1.48 -19.16 -1.81
CA CYS A 356 2.79 -19.60 -1.35
C CYS A 356 3.91 -18.69 -1.88
N PHE A 357 5.09 -18.73 -1.25
CA PHE A 357 6.22 -17.85 -1.58
C PHE A 357 5.81 -16.37 -1.54
N SER A 358 5.24 -15.97 -0.41
CA SER A 358 4.78 -14.60 -0.19
C SER A 358 5.18 -14.04 1.17
N GLY A 359 5.19 -12.72 1.28
CA GLY A 359 5.51 -12.02 2.51
C GLY A 359 4.88 -10.65 2.59
N ARG A 360 5.01 -9.99 3.73
CA ARG A 360 4.57 -8.63 3.96
C ARG A 360 5.51 -7.95 4.93
N SER A 361 5.77 -6.68 4.74
CA SER A 361 6.39 -5.82 5.75
C SER A 361 6.01 -4.36 5.55
N VAL A 362 6.38 -3.53 6.53
CA VAL A 362 6.34 -2.07 6.40
C VAL A 362 7.35 -1.62 5.37
N VAL A 363 7.00 -0.60 4.61
CA VAL A 363 7.89 0.03 3.65
C VAL A 363 8.67 1.19 4.29
N ALA A 364 9.95 1.29 3.97
CA ALA A 364 10.83 2.40 4.33
C ALA A 364 11.59 2.89 3.09
N PRO A 365 12.04 4.17 3.05
CA PRO A 365 12.72 4.69 1.88
C PRO A 365 14.09 4.03 1.70
N GLY A 366 14.44 3.69 0.45
CA GLY A 366 15.75 3.20 0.02
C GLY A 366 16.28 3.97 -1.18
N PRO A 367 16.57 5.28 -1.05
CA PRO A 367 16.99 6.14 -2.17
C PRO A 367 18.34 5.76 -2.79
N GLN A 368 19.13 4.92 -2.13
CA GLN A 368 20.41 4.40 -2.60
C GLN A 368 20.28 3.13 -3.45
N LEU A 369 19.09 2.52 -3.50
CA LEU A 369 18.84 1.36 -4.35
C LEU A 369 18.77 1.81 -5.81
N HIS A 370 19.12 0.92 -6.72
CA HIS A 370 18.82 1.13 -8.14
C HIS A 370 17.29 1.11 -8.38
N TYR A 371 16.79 1.72 -9.46
CA TYR A 371 15.35 1.87 -9.67
C TYR A 371 14.60 0.53 -9.83
N ASP A 372 15.30 -0.52 -10.28
CA ASP A 372 14.77 -1.88 -10.41
C ASP A 372 15.06 -2.75 -9.19
N GLN A 373 15.64 -2.19 -8.13
CA GLN A 373 15.97 -2.91 -6.90
C GLN A 373 14.97 -2.63 -5.78
N VAL A 374 14.81 -3.61 -4.91
CA VAL A 374 14.06 -3.50 -3.65
C VAL A 374 14.87 -4.13 -2.52
N GLY A 375 14.98 -3.48 -1.37
CA GLY A 375 15.65 -4.08 -0.22
C GLY A 375 14.71 -5.05 0.49
N LEU A 376 15.10 -6.31 0.59
CA LEU A 376 14.33 -7.40 1.17
C LEU A 376 14.93 -7.83 2.52
N PRO A 377 14.15 -7.82 3.63
CA PRO A 377 14.62 -8.25 4.94
C PRO A 377 15.29 -9.62 4.91
N ASN A 378 16.41 -9.78 5.61
CA ASN A 378 17.20 -11.02 5.62
C ASN A 378 16.35 -12.26 5.95
N GLU A 379 15.49 -12.17 6.96
CA GLU A 379 14.58 -13.26 7.34
C GLU A 379 13.62 -13.62 6.19
N MET A 380 13.00 -12.62 5.57
CA MET A 380 12.12 -12.82 4.41
C MET A 380 12.87 -13.40 3.21
N ALA A 381 14.10 -12.96 2.97
CA ALA A 381 14.95 -13.48 1.91
C ALA A 381 15.24 -14.97 2.10
N TRP A 382 15.68 -15.39 3.29
CA TRP A 382 15.92 -16.80 3.58
C TRP A 382 14.66 -17.65 3.49
N THR A 383 13.53 -17.16 4.00
CA THR A 383 12.26 -17.89 3.90
C THR A 383 11.83 -18.11 2.45
N LEU A 384 11.89 -17.07 1.60
CA LEU A 384 11.41 -17.17 0.22
C LEU A 384 12.40 -17.88 -0.71
N PHE A 385 13.70 -17.62 -0.56
CA PHE A 385 14.73 -18.10 -1.48
C PHE A 385 15.52 -19.30 -0.97
N GLY A 386 15.44 -19.65 0.32
CA GLY A 386 16.13 -20.80 0.92
C GLY A 386 15.95 -22.09 0.13
N PRO A 387 14.72 -22.45 -0.33
CA PRO A 387 14.52 -23.59 -1.20
C PRO A 387 15.33 -23.54 -2.51
N LEU A 388 15.41 -22.37 -3.16
CA LEU A 388 16.20 -22.19 -4.38
C LEU A 388 17.70 -22.31 -4.11
N VAL A 389 18.17 -21.79 -2.97
CA VAL A 389 19.57 -21.94 -2.52
C VAL A 389 19.88 -23.41 -2.31
N GLN A 390 19.01 -24.15 -1.62
CA GLN A 390 19.19 -25.58 -1.38
C GLN A 390 19.28 -26.35 -2.70
N ARG A 391 18.41 -26.05 -3.67
CA ARG A 391 18.45 -26.67 -5.00
C ARG A 391 19.80 -26.48 -5.70
N GLU A 392 20.34 -25.27 -5.67
CA GLU A 392 21.55 -24.94 -6.42
C GLU A 392 22.85 -25.27 -5.68
N LEU A 393 22.80 -25.31 -4.35
CA LEU A 393 23.94 -25.64 -3.50
C LEU A 393 24.03 -27.15 -3.24
N GLY A 394 22.90 -27.85 -3.18
CA GLY A 394 22.82 -29.27 -2.84
C GLY A 394 23.06 -29.57 -1.35
N ASP A 395 23.08 -28.55 -0.49
CA ASP A 395 23.40 -28.66 0.94
C ASP A 395 22.35 -27.95 1.80
N ALA A 396 21.41 -28.74 2.34
CA ALA A 396 20.35 -28.24 3.22
C ALA A 396 20.88 -27.78 4.59
N ALA A 397 21.97 -28.39 5.08
CA ALA A 397 22.57 -28.01 6.36
C ALA A 397 23.23 -26.62 6.26
N ALA A 398 23.91 -26.35 5.15
CA ALA A 398 24.50 -25.04 4.86
C ALA A 398 23.46 -23.91 4.78
N VAL A 399 22.26 -24.21 4.24
CA VAL A 399 21.11 -23.28 4.20
C VAL A 399 20.53 -23.06 5.59
N ALA A 400 20.27 -24.13 6.35
CA ALA A 400 19.74 -24.05 7.71
C ALA A 400 20.67 -23.28 8.66
N GLN A 401 21.99 -23.43 8.48
CA GLN A 401 23.01 -22.72 9.25
C GLN A 401 23.33 -21.32 8.69
N GLN A 402 22.77 -20.95 7.53
CA GLN A 402 23.06 -19.69 6.83
C GLN A 402 24.58 -19.46 6.68
N THR A 403 25.31 -20.50 6.27
CA THR A 403 26.76 -20.42 6.07
C THR A 403 27.13 -19.33 5.05
N GLU A 404 28.37 -18.86 5.07
CA GLU A 404 28.84 -17.83 4.13
C GLU A 404 28.67 -18.25 2.67
N VAL A 405 28.92 -19.52 2.34
CA VAL A 405 28.72 -20.07 0.99
C VAL A 405 27.23 -20.03 0.58
N ALA A 406 26.33 -20.44 1.47
CA ALA A 406 24.89 -20.38 1.21
C ALA A 406 24.40 -18.93 1.11
N THR A 407 24.98 -18.01 1.89
CA THR A 407 24.66 -16.58 1.85
C THR A 407 25.08 -15.95 0.52
N HIS A 408 26.29 -16.22 0.03
CA HIS A 408 26.72 -15.76 -1.30
C HIS A 408 25.84 -16.35 -2.41
N LYS A 409 25.43 -17.61 -2.29
CA LYS A 409 24.50 -18.24 -3.23
C LYS A 409 23.12 -17.57 -3.20
N LEU A 410 22.59 -17.27 -2.01
CA LEU A 410 21.35 -16.52 -1.82
C LEU A 410 21.41 -15.18 -2.53
N ASP A 411 22.45 -14.39 -2.27
CA ASP A 411 22.63 -13.06 -2.89
C ASP A 411 22.69 -13.16 -4.42
N ALA A 412 23.39 -14.17 -4.96
CA ALA A 412 23.48 -14.40 -6.39
C ALA A 412 22.17 -14.87 -7.05
N ILE A 413 21.32 -15.60 -6.31
CA ILE A 413 19.97 -15.99 -6.78
C ILE A 413 19.07 -14.76 -6.76
N MET A 414 19.03 -14.03 -5.64
CA MET A 414 18.25 -12.80 -5.49
C MET A 414 18.57 -11.79 -6.59
N ALA A 415 19.85 -11.54 -6.88
CA ALA A 415 20.29 -10.57 -7.89
C ALA A 415 19.81 -10.88 -9.32
N ARG A 416 19.47 -12.13 -9.65
CA ARG A 416 18.95 -12.52 -10.98
C ARG A 416 17.45 -12.84 -11.00
N SER A 417 16.80 -12.83 -9.85
CA SER A 417 15.38 -13.12 -9.70
C SER A 417 14.57 -11.83 -9.63
N TRP A 418 13.36 -11.86 -10.15
CA TRP A 418 12.34 -10.85 -9.94
C TRP A 418 11.45 -11.28 -8.77
N ILE A 419 11.10 -10.32 -7.92
CA ILE A 419 9.97 -10.42 -6.98
C ILE A 419 8.94 -9.37 -7.32
N ILE A 420 7.67 -9.66 -7.09
CA ILE A 420 6.56 -8.73 -7.31
C ILE A 420 6.19 -8.11 -5.96
N VAL A 421 6.15 -6.79 -5.91
CA VAL A 421 5.72 -5.97 -4.78
C VAL A 421 4.35 -5.38 -5.11
N ASN A 422 3.41 -5.51 -4.17
CA ASN A 422 2.05 -5.01 -4.27
C ASN A 422 1.68 -4.20 -3.03
N ARG A 423 1.01 -3.06 -3.20
CA ARG A 423 0.30 -2.36 -2.13
C ARG A 423 -1.20 -2.30 -2.42
N ALA A 424 -1.98 -2.99 -1.59
CA ALA A 424 -3.45 -2.99 -1.70
C ALA A 424 -4.06 -1.63 -1.30
N PRO A 425 -5.22 -1.24 -1.86
CA PRO A 425 -5.96 -1.93 -2.93
C PRO A 425 -5.32 -1.73 -4.31
N SER A 426 -5.34 -2.78 -5.13
CA SER A 426 -4.78 -2.79 -6.48
C SER A 426 -5.78 -2.22 -7.48
N VAL A 427 -5.65 -0.93 -7.82
CA VAL A 427 -6.62 -0.23 -8.69
C VAL A 427 -6.15 -0.04 -10.13
N THR A 428 -4.84 -0.14 -10.37
CA THR A 428 -4.24 -0.05 -11.70
C THR A 428 -3.09 -1.05 -11.83
N PRO A 429 -2.68 -1.43 -13.06
CA PRO A 429 -1.54 -2.31 -13.30
C PRO A 429 -0.26 -1.93 -12.54
N GLU A 430 0.00 -0.62 -12.42
CA GLU A 430 1.23 -0.08 -11.83
C GLU A 430 1.35 -0.35 -10.32
N THR A 431 0.27 -0.79 -9.66
CA THR A 431 0.28 -1.23 -8.26
C THR A 431 0.95 -2.59 -8.05
N MET A 432 1.29 -3.30 -9.13
CA MET A 432 2.09 -4.53 -9.16
C MET A 432 3.43 -4.27 -9.85
N LEU A 433 4.50 -4.11 -9.06
CA LEU A 433 5.83 -3.83 -9.60
C LEU A 433 6.83 -4.96 -9.33
N ALA A 434 7.58 -5.36 -10.34
CA ALA A 434 8.66 -6.32 -10.21
C ALA A 434 10.02 -5.64 -9.97
N PHE A 435 10.79 -6.18 -9.02
CA PHE A 435 12.12 -5.71 -8.66
C PHE A 435 13.10 -6.86 -8.45
N HIS A 436 14.38 -6.59 -8.63
CA HIS A 436 15.48 -7.41 -8.14
C HIS A 436 15.69 -7.18 -6.63
N PRO A 437 15.54 -8.22 -5.80
CA PRO A 437 15.72 -8.06 -4.36
C PRO A 437 17.20 -7.95 -3.98
N VAL A 438 17.49 -7.04 -3.06
CA VAL A 438 18.80 -6.87 -2.40
C VAL A 438 18.62 -7.19 -0.93
N ARG A 439 19.40 -8.11 -0.39
CA ARG A 439 19.28 -8.51 1.02
C ARG A 439 19.71 -7.38 1.95
N ILE A 440 18.90 -7.09 2.97
CA ILE A 440 19.17 -6.06 3.96
C ILE A 440 19.01 -6.60 5.39
N ALA A 441 19.72 -5.98 6.33
CA ALA A 441 19.65 -6.32 7.75
C ALA A 441 18.36 -5.82 8.44
N ASP A 442 17.68 -4.84 7.84
CA ASP A 442 16.45 -4.26 8.38
C ASP A 442 15.26 -5.24 8.27
N ARG A 443 14.20 -4.98 9.04
CA ARG A 443 12.92 -5.68 8.92
C ARG A 443 11.93 -5.00 7.98
N ALA A 444 12.14 -3.74 7.63
CA ALA A 444 11.32 -3.00 6.68
C ALA A 444 11.77 -3.28 5.24
N VAL A 445 10.83 -3.39 4.30
CA VAL A 445 11.14 -3.44 2.87
C VAL A 445 11.60 -2.05 2.42
N ARG A 446 12.75 -1.97 1.73
CA ARG A 446 13.30 -0.71 1.24
C ARG A 446 12.87 -0.47 -0.19
N LEU A 447 12.18 0.63 -0.44
CA LEU A 447 11.68 0.99 -1.77
C LEU A 447 12.34 2.28 -2.25
N HIS A 448 12.76 2.31 -3.52
CA HIS A 448 13.20 3.56 -4.15
C HIS A 448 12.01 4.54 -4.24
N PRO A 449 12.15 5.81 -3.80
CA PRO A 449 11.05 6.80 -3.86
C PRO A 449 10.42 7.04 -5.23
N LEU A 450 11.09 6.64 -6.32
CA LEU A 450 10.61 6.74 -7.69
C LEU A 450 9.41 5.83 -7.93
N ALA A 451 9.36 4.66 -7.27
CA ALA A 451 8.28 3.69 -7.42
C ALA A 451 7.03 4.02 -6.57
N CYS A 452 7.17 4.87 -5.55
CA CYS A 452 6.08 5.22 -4.63
C CYS A 452 4.78 5.72 -5.31
N PRO A 453 4.84 6.59 -6.35
CA PRO A 453 3.63 7.05 -7.04
C PRO A 453 2.86 5.93 -7.72
N LEU A 454 3.57 4.97 -8.30
CA LEU A 454 2.99 3.83 -9.02
C LEU A 454 2.33 2.83 -8.06
N LEU A 455 3.01 2.53 -6.94
CA LEU A 455 2.46 1.68 -5.88
C LEU A 455 1.45 2.40 -4.98
N ASN A 456 1.15 3.68 -5.23
CA ASN A 456 0.32 4.51 -4.36
C ASN A 456 0.69 4.37 -2.87
N THR A 457 1.99 4.41 -2.59
CA THR A 457 2.57 4.13 -1.28
C THR A 457 3.32 5.35 -0.77
N ASP A 458 3.21 5.62 0.52
CA ASP A 458 4.09 6.55 1.23
C ASP A 458 4.86 5.87 2.37
N PHE A 459 5.67 6.63 3.10
CA PHE A 459 6.49 6.11 4.20
C PHE A 459 5.91 6.48 5.57
N ASP A 460 4.58 6.44 5.72
CA ASP A 460 3.93 6.77 6.99
C ASP A 460 3.54 5.53 7.82
N GLY A 461 3.81 4.32 7.31
CA GLY A 461 3.53 3.04 7.95
C GLY A 461 2.79 2.05 7.05
N ASP A 462 2.64 2.39 5.77
CA ASP A 462 2.16 1.52 4.71
C ASP A 462 2.91 0.19 4.69
N GLN A 463 2.18 -0.86 4.29
CA GLN A 463 2.71 -2.21 4.15
C GLN A 463 2.59 -2.65 2.70
N VAL A 464 3.59 -3.40 2.25
CA VAL A 464 3.58 -4.01 0.93
C VAL A 464 3.62 -5.53 1.06
N ALA A 465 2.88 -6.21 0.20
CA ALA A 465 3.01 -7.64 -0.03
C ALA A 465 4.13 -7.91 -1.02
N VAL A 466 4.85 -9.00 -0.82
CA VAL A 466 5.93 -9.49 -1.68
C VAL A 466 5.58 -10.89 -2.16
N PHE A 467 5.82 -11.17 -3.43
CA PHE A 467 5.56 -12.46 -4.07
C PHE A 467 6.79 -12.87 -4.88
N LEU A 468 7.27 -14.10 -4.71
CA LEU A 468 8.36 -14.65 -5.50
C LEU A 468 7.82 -15.61 -6.56
N PRO A 469 7.83 -15.25 -7.86
CA PRO A 469 7.66 -16.22 -8.94
C PRO A 469 8.74 -17.31 -8.85
N ILE A 470 8.36 -18.57 -8.87
CA ILE A 470 9.26 -19.73 -8.76
C ILE A 470 9.44 -20.46 -10.10
N THR A 471 8.54 -20.25 -11.07
CA THR A 471 8.68 -20.83 -12.41
C THR A 471 9.51 -19.93 -13.32
N ALA A 472 10.17 -20.53 -14.32
CA ALA A 472 10.91 -19.76 -15.32
C ALA A 472 10.01 -18.87 -16.18
N ALA A 473 8.76 -19.26 -16.40
CA ALA A 473 7.78 -18.48 -17.15
C ALA A 473 7.36 -17.24 -16.36
N GLY A 474 6.98 -17.41 -15.08
CA GLY A 474 6.64 -16.33 -14.17
C GLY A 474 7.79 -15.35 -13.94
N GLN A 475 9.03 -15.85 -13.80
CA GLN A 475 10.21 -14.99 -13.67
C GLN A 475 10.44 -14.10 -14.90
N ARG A 476 10.35 -14.65 -16.12
CA ARG A 476 10.50 -13.88 -17.37
C ARG A 476 9.38 -12.84 -17.53
N GLU A 477 8.14 -13.25 -17.27
CA GLU A 477 6.99 -12.37 -17.45
C GLU A 477 6.95 -11.25 -16.41
N ALA A 478 7.29 -11.54 -15.15
CA ALA A 478 7.40 -10.51 -14.12
C ALA A 478 8.38 -9.40 -14.53
N GLY A 479 9.57 -9.76 -15.04
CA GLY A 479 10.52 -8.78 -15.55
C GLY A 479 10.01 -8.03 -16.80
N ALA A 480 9.38 -8.74 -17.74
CA ALA A 480 8.93 -8.14 -19.00
C ALA A 480 7.69 -7.23 -18.83
N GLN A 481 6.73 -7.63 -18.00
CA GLN A 481 5.42 -6.98 -17.88
C GLN A 481 5.27 -6.15 -16.61
N LEU A 482 5.91 -6.53 -15.50
CA LEU A 482 5.66 -5.90 -14.20
C LEU A 482 6.83 -5.05 -13.71
N SER A 483 8.00 -5.11 -14.34
CA SER A 483 9.08 -4.16 -14.03
C SER A 483 8.67 -2.73 -14.35
N LEU A 484 9.36 -1.76 -13.74
CA LEU A 484 9.18 -0.36 -14.08
C LEU A 484 9.35 -0.09 -15.59
N ALA A 485 10.31 -0.78 -16.21
CA ALA A 485 10.54 -0.70 -17.66
C ALA A 485 9.37 -1.28 -18.47
N GLY A 486 8.80 -2.41 -18.03
CA GLY A 486 7.62 -3.02 -18.65
C GLY A 486 6.40 -2.09 -18.60
N HIS A 487 6.12 -1.50 -17.44
CA HIS A 487 5.05 -0.50 -17.28
C HIS A 487 5.28 0.73 -18.15
N LEU A 488 6.48 1.31 -18.16
CA LEU A 488 6.79 2.50 -18.96
C LEU A 488 6.73 2.22 -20.47
N THR A 489 7.09 1.00 -20.89
CA THR A 489 6.96 0.55 -22.29
C THR A 489 5.49 0.49 -22.71
N ARG A 490 4.61 -0.07 -21.86
CA ARG A 490 3.17 -0.13 -22.14
C ARG A 490 2.51 1.24 -22.09
N ASN A 491 2.92 2.08 -21.16
CA ASN A 491 2.35 3.40 -20.92
C ASN A 491 3.43 4.46 -20.74
N PRO A 492 3.93 5.06 -21.85
CA PRO A 492 4.97 6.10 -21.80
C PRO A 492 4.57 7.34 -20.98
N LYS A 493 3.27 7.61 -20.78
CA LYS A 493 2.80 8.73 -19.95
C LYS A 493 3.17 8.59 -18.48
N LEU A 494 3.50 7.37 -18.02
CA LEU A 494 3.96 7.15 -16.65
C LEU A 494 5.24 7.92 -16.32
N VAL A 495 6.02 8.37 -17.32
CA VAL A 495 7.19 9.24 -17.11
C VAL A 495 6.86 10.47 -16.28
N GLU A 496 5.67 11.04 -16.45
CA GLU A 496 5.21 12.17 -15.64
C GLU A 496 5.07 11.76 -14.17
N GLN A 497 4.50 10.59 -13.90
CA GLN A 497 4.30 10.12 -12.53
C GLN A 497 5.62 9.80 -11.83
N ILE A 498 6.59 9.22 -12.53
CA ILE A 498 7.87 8.80 -11.93
C ILE A 498 8.94 9.89 -11.95
N ALA A 499 8.68 11.05 -12.56
CA ALA A 499 9.58 12.20 -12.51
C ALA A 499 9.79 12.69 -11.07
N PRO A 500 10.96 13.29 -10.75
CA PRO A 500 11.24 13.87 -9.44
C PRO A 500 10.10 14.75 -8.92
N ARG A 501 9.80 14.58 -7.63
CA ARG A 501 8.76 15.30 -6.89
C ARG A 501 9.25 15.56 -5.45
N GLN A 502 8.53 16.37 -4.70
CA GLN A 502 8.83 16.66 -3.28
C GLN A 502 10.31 17.00 -3.07
N GLU A 503 11.01 16.35 -2.14
CA GLU A 503 12.39 16.65 -1.77
C GLU A 503 13.38 16.58 -2.94
N ALA A 504 13.23 15.60 -3.84
CA ALA A 504 14.13 15.45 -4.98
C ALA A 504 13.97 16.62 -5.97
N MET A 505 12.73 16.97 -6.33
CA MET A 505 12.47 18.11 -7.22
C MET A 505 12.87 19.43 -6.57
N TRP A 506 12.61 19.61 -5.27
CA TRP A 506 13.03 20.80 -4.55
C TRP A 506 14.55 20.97 -4.60
N GLY A 507 15.30 19.89 -4.36
CA GLY A 507 16.76 19.91 -4.42
C GLY A 507 17.30 20.24 -5.81
N LEU A 508 16.68 19.73 -6.88
CA LEU A 508 17.04 20.07 -8.25
C LEU A 508 16.76 21.54 -8.56
N ALA A 509 15.59 22.05 -8.16
CA ALA A 509 15.23 23.45 -8.36
C ALA A 509 16.18 24.38 -7.61
N TRP A 510 16.47 24.08 -6.33
CA TRP A 510 17.44 24.80 -5.51
C TRP A 510 18.83 24.83 -6.15
N LEU A 511 19.31 23.67 -6.60
CA LEU A 511 20.61 23.55 -7.25
C LEU A 511 20.67 24.42 -8.53
N SER A 512 19.59 24.42 -9.32
CA SER A 512 19.53 25.17 -10.59
C SER A 512 19.39 26.68 -10.45
N LEU A 513 19.26 27.22 -9.24
CA LEU A 513 19.35 28.68 -9.00
C LEU A 513 20.73 29.23 -9.38
N GLU A 514 21.76 28.38 -9.28
CA GLU A 514 23.12 28.68 -9.71
C GLU A 514 23.38 28.07 -11.09
N ALA A 515 24.09 28.79 -11.95
CA ALA A 515 24.38 28.36 -13.32
C ALA A 515 25.14 27.03 -13.38
N GLU A 516 26.09 26.81 -12.47
CA GLU A 516 26.84 25.55 -12.36
C GLU A 516 25.90 24.38 -12.01
N GLY A 517 24.93 24.62 -11.12
CA GLY A 517 23.96 23.61 -10.73
C GLY A 517 23.00 23.24 -11.86
N LEU A 518 22.57 24.21 -12.67
CA LEU A 518 21.80 23.94 -13.89
C LEU A 518 22.61 23.08 -14.88
N GLN A 519 23.87 23.42 -15.13
CA GLN A 519 24.75 22.65 -16.04
C GLN A 519 24.92 21.19 -15.59
N GLN A 520 24.99 20.95 -14.29
CA GLN A 520 25.07 19.59 -13.75
C GLN A 520 23.79 18.79 -14.01
N ILE A 521 22.61 19.42 -13.92
CA ILE A 521 21.33 18.77 -14.22
C ILE A 521 21.21 18.51 -15.73
N GLU A 522 21.60 19.47 -16.56
CA GLU A 522 21.65 19.31 -18.03
C GLU A 522 22.60 18.19 -18.46
N ALA A 523 23.73 18.02 -17.76
CA ALA A 523 24.65 16.91 -17.99
C ALA A 523 24.03 15.54 -17.65
N ILE A 524 23.25 15.45 -16.56
CA ILE A 524 22.48 14.23 -16.23
C ILE A 524 21.41 13.96 -17.29
N MET A 525 20.74 15.02 -17.75
CA MET A 525 19.72 14.96 -18.79
C MET A 525 20.28 14.71 -20.19
N ASP A 526 21.58 14.88 -20.37
CA ASP A 526 22.29 14.87 -21.66
C ASP A 526 21.64 15.79 -22.70
N ARG A 527 21.14 16.95 -22.25
CA ARG A 527 20.50 17.98 -23.08
C ARG A 527 20.29 19.28 -22.30
N PRO A 528 20.20 20.44 -22.99
CA PRO A 528 19.82 21.68 -22.35
C PRO A 528 18.38 21.61 -21.80
N LEU A 529 18.14 22.33 -20.71
CA LEU A 529 16.83 22.45 -20.09
C LEU A 529 16.34 23.90 -20.13
N SER A 530 15.04 24.06 -20.34
CA SER A 530 14.39 25.37 -20.19
C SER A 530 14.22 25.68 -18.70
N ALA A 531 14.65 26.86 -18.28
CA ALA A 531 14.52 27.37 -16.91
C ALA A 531 13.96 28.81 -16.93
N PRO A 532 12.70 29.01 -17.36
CA PRO A 532 12.15 30.34 -17.60
C PRO A 532 12.07 31.21 -16.34
N ASP A 533 11.91 30.59 -15.17
CA ASP A 533 11.89 31.24 -13.87
C ASP A 533 13.28 31.39 -13.22
N GLY A 534 14.35 31.05 -13.95
CA GLY A 534 15.73 31.01 -13.42
C GLY A 534 16.08 29.72 -12.67
N PHE A 535 15.20 28.71 -12.69
CA PHE A 535 15.44 27.38 -12.16
C PHE A 535 14.63 26.33 -12.95
N VAL A 536 15.04 25.06 -12.85
CA VAL A 536 14.32 23.94 -13.46
C VAL A 536 13.02 23.68 -12.71
N THR A 537 11.93 23.51 -13.45
CA THR A 537 10.63 23.12 -12.89
C THR A 537 10.31 21.67 -13.25
N ARG A 538 9.43 21.04 -12.47
CA ARG A 538 8.93 19.69 -12.76
C ARG A 538 8.31 19.62 -14.16
N ALA A 539 7.60 20.65 -14.60
CA ALA A 539 7.00 20.69 -15.94
C ALA A 539 8.09 20.61 -17.03
N THR A 540 9.11 21.48 -16.96
CA THR A 540 10.21 21.49 -17.92
C THR A 540 11.02 20.18 -17.91
N LEU A 541 11.15 19.55 -16.74
CA LEU A 541 11.84 18.28 -16.59
C LEU A 541 11.02 17.12 -17.19
N VAL A 542 9.72 17.07 -16.93
CA VAL A 542 8.80 16.07 -17.51
C VAL A 542 8.79 16.17 -19.03
N ASP A 543 8.71 17.37 -19.59
CA ASP A 543 8.74 17.58 -21.04
C ASP A 543 10.04 17.04 -21.64
N ALA A 544 11.18 17.34 -21.02
CA ALA A 544 12.48 16.85 -21.48
C ALA A 544 12.62 15.32 -21.34
N LEU A 545 12.12 14.73 -20.25
CA LEU A 545 12.10 13.28 -20.04
C LEU A 545 11.17 12.57 -21.04
N ALA A 546 10.01 13.15 -21.33
CA ALA A 546 9.06 12.59 -22.31
C ALA A 546 9.65 12.62 -23.73
N GLN A 547 10.33 13.70 -24.10
CA GLN A 547 11.07 13.78 -25.36
C GLN A 547 12.19 12.75 -25.41
N ARG A 548 12.98 12.60 -24.33
CA ARG A 548 14.04 11.61 -24.22
C ARG A 548 13.51 10.18 -24.36
N LEU A 549 12.38 9.88 -23.71
CA LEU A 549 11.71 8.59 -23.82
C LEU A 549 11.31 8.28 -25.25
N ALA A 550 10.79 9.27 -25.98
CA ALA A 550 10.39 9.12 -27.37
C ALA A 550 11.58 8.89 -28.33
N THR A 551 12.77 9.44 -28.04
CA THR A 551 13.94 9.37 -28.93
C THR A 551 14.93 8.26 -28.58
N GLU A 552 15.12 7.98 -27.29
CA GLU A 552 16.19 7.11 -26.78
C GLU A 552 15.65 5.84 -26.10
N GLY A 553 14.34 5.77 -25.85
CA GLY A 553 13.67 4.63 -25.23
C GLY A 553 13.71 4.64 -23.70
N VAL A 554 13.23 3.53 -23.12
CA VAL A 554 12.94 3.41 -21.68
C VAL A 554 14.19 3.38 -20.82
N GLN A 555 15.18 2.56 -21.17
CA GLN A 555 16.33 2.32 -20.31
C GLN A 555 17.14 3.60 -20.00
N PRO A 556 17.53 4.43 -21.00
CA PRO A 556 18.26 5.68 -20.70
C PRO A 556 17.47 6.63 -19.80
N VAL A 557 16.15 6.70 -19.96
CA VAL A 557 15.29 7.55 -19.12
C VAL A 557 15.25 7.09 -17.68
N LEU A 558 15.21 5.77 -17.41
CA LEU A 558 15.23 5.25 -16.04
C LEU A 558 16.57 5.51 -15.33
N GLU A 559 17.69 5.40 -16.06
CA GLU A 559 19.02 5.78 -15.56
C GLU A 559 19.08 7.27 -15.23
N THR A 560 18.62 8.12 -16.16
CA THR A 560 18.53 9.58 -15.96
C THR A 560 17.69 9.92 -14.73
N LEU A 561 16.51 9.30 -14.58
CA LEU A 561 15.65 9.51 -13.42
C LEU A 561 16.38 9.16 -12.10
N THR A 562 17.05 8.02 -12.04
CA THR A 562 17.81 7.59 -10.85
C THR A 562 18.92 8.59 -10.49
N ALA A 563 19.65 9.08 -11.48
CA ALA A 563 20.67 10.11 -11.30
C ALA A 563 20.08 11.45 -10.84
N LEU A 564 18.93 11.87 -11.38
CA LEU A 564 18.21 13.08 -10.95
C LEU A 564 17.73 12.98 -9.51
N PHE A 565 17.15 11.84 -9.10
CA PHE A 565 16.74 11.61 -7.70
C PHE A 565 17.95 11.69 -6.77
N THR A 566 19.05 11.02 -7.12
CA THR A 566 20.30 11.05 -6.34
C THR A 566 20.81 12.48 -6.19
N ARG A 567 20.86 13.25 -7.29
CA ARG A 567 21.33 14.64 -7.28
C ARG A 567 20.40 15.55 -6.46
N GLY A 568 19.09 15.42 -6.65
CA GLY A 568 18.09 16.18 -5.91
C GLY A 568 18.18 15.93 -4.40
N PHE A 569 18.28 14.67 -3.96
CA PHE A 569 18.44 14.33 -2.55
C PHE A 569 19.75 14.86 -1.96
N ALA A 570 20.86 14.80 -2.69
CA ALA A 570 22.12 15.38 -2.24
C ALA A 570 22.02 16.91 -2.07
N ALA A 571 21.37 17.61 -3.01
CA ALA A 571 21.20 19.05 -2.96
C ALA A 571 20.33 19.51 -1.78
N ILE A 572 19.19 18.85 -1.53
CA ILE A 572 18.34 19.20 -0.37
C ILE A 572 18.99 18.85 0.97
N GLN A 573 19.78 17.77 1.05
CA GLN A 573 20.53 17.45 2.28
C GLN A 573 21.55 18.56 2.61
N LYS A 574 22.22 19.12 1.61
CA LYS A 574 23.17 20.23 1.79
C LYS A 574 22.49 21.58 2.08
N SER A 575 21.24 21.75 1.67
CA SER A 575 20.54 23.01 1.89
C SER A 575 20.25 23.27 3.37
N GLY A 576 20.00 22.23 4.17
CA GLY A 576 19.62 22.39 5.59
C GLY A 576 18.29 23.11 5.80
N PHE A 577 17.46 23.19 4.76
CA PHE A 577 16.20 23.89 4.78
C PHE A 577 15.27 23.43 5.92
N ALA A 578 14.88 24.37 6.78
CA ALA A 578 13.88 24.16 7.81
C ALA A 578 12.87 25.31 7.86
N MET A 579 11.70 25.02 8.43
CA MET A 579 10.74 26.04 8.81
C MET A 579 11.16 26.69 10.13
N SER A 580 11.14 28.01 10.21
CA SER A 580 11.12 28.68 11.51
C SER A 580 9.74 28.53 12.16
N ALA A 581 9.70 28.47 13.50
CA ALA A 581 8.45 28.66 14.25
C ALA A 581 7.84 30.05 13.98
N PHE A 582 8.65 30.95 13.43
CA PHE A 582 8.28 32.31 13.12
C PHE A 582 8.33 32.58 11.61
N THR A 583 7.18 32.87 11.02
CA THR A 583 7.06 33.22 9.60
C THR A 583 7.42 34.69 9.40
N GLU A 584 8.70 34.98 9.22
CA GLU A 584 9.14 36.29 8.71
C GLU A 584 8.96 36.31 7.19
N ALA A 585 7.72 36.51 6.74
CA ALA A 585 7.48 36.85 5.34
C ALA A 585 8.00 38.27 5.00
N GLY A 586 8.50 39.02 6.01
CA GLY A 586 8.91 40.42 5.86
C GLY A 586 7.76 41.38 5.57
N PHE A 587 6.52 40.89 5.44
CA PHE A 587 5.35 41.72 5.17
C PHE A 587 4.68 42.14 6.47
N ALA A 588 4.58 43.46 6.69
CA ALA A 588 3.73 44.00 7.74
C ALA A 588 2.27 43.61 7.50
N TRP A 589 1.63 43.05 8.52
CA TRP A 589 0.22 42.65 8.49
C TRP A 589 -0.67 43.89 8.39
N PRO A 590 -1.66 43.95 7.47
CA PRO A 590 -2.70 44.94 7.56
C PRO A 590 -3.56 44.72 8.82
N VAL A 591 -4.01 45.83 9.37
CA VAL A 591 -4.75 46.03 10.64
C VAL A 591 -5.90 45.04 10.86
N SER A 592 -6.18 44.74 12.14
CA SER A 592 -7.33 43.99 12.65
C SER A 592 -8.57 44.06 11.76
N SER A 593 -8.96 42.90 11.24
CA SER A 593 -10.15 42.56 10.45
C SER A 593 -11.48 42.90 11.11
N SER A 594 -11.48 43.28 12.39
CA SER A 594 -12.66 43.82 13.09
C SER A 594 -13.28 45.04 12.42
N ALA A 595 -12.60 45.67 11.44
CA ALA A 595 -13.10 46.80 10.64
C ALA A 595 -13.37 46.47 9.16
N LEU A 596 -13.21 45.20 8.73
CA LEU A 596 -13.29 44.79 7.33
C LEU A 596 -14.51 43.90 7.05
N GLY A 597 -15.18 44.14 5.93
CA GLY A 597 -16.22 43.26 5.41
C GLY A 597 -15.64 41.99 4.75
N VAL A 598 -16.50 40.99 4.54
CA VAL A 598 -16.17 39.69 3.93
C VAL A 598 -15.36 39.81 2.63
N GLU A 599 -15.79 40.67 1.71
CA GLU A 599 -15.10 40.83 0.41
C GLU A 599 -13.73 41.51 0.54
N GLN A 600 -13.56 42.40 1.53
CA GLN A 600 -12.27 43.03 1.81
C GLN A 600 -11.29 42.02 2.39
N VAL A 601 -11.75 41.10 3.26
CA VAL A 601 -10.92 40.01 3.79
C VAL A 601 -10.48 39.06 2.68
N LYS A 602 -11.38 38.66 1.76
CA LYS A 602 -11.01 37.84 0.59
C LYS A 602 -9.97 38.54 -0.28
N THR A 603 -10.18 39.83 -0.57
CA THR A 603 -9.24 40.62 -1.39
C THR A 603 -7.87 40.69 -0.74
N GLN A 604 -7.80 40.94 0.58
CA GLN A 604 -6.52 40.97 1.30
C GLN A 604 -5.83 39.60 1.32
N TYR A 605 -6.60 38.52 1.45
CA TYR A 605 -6.09 37.17 1.39
C TYR A 605 -5.40 36.91 0.04
N ASP A 606 -6.06 37.22 -1.07
CA ASP A 606 -5.48 37.03 -2.41
C ASP A 606 -4.28 37.96 -2.65
N GLN A 607 -4.32 39.22 -2.21
CA GLN A 607 -3.16 40.12 -2.26
C GLN A 607 -1.95 39.56 -1.51
N TYR A 608 -2.16 38.88 -0.39
CA TYR A 608 -1.09 38.24 0.35
C TYR A 608 -0.55 37.01 -0.37
N VAL A 609 -1.40 36.18 -0.97
CA VAL A 609 -0.97 35.06 -1.82
C VAL A 609 -0.09 35.56 -2.98
N GLU A 610 -0.48 36.64 -3.65
CA GLU A 610 0.34 37.26 -4.71
C GLU A 610 1.69 37.76 -4.19
N LYS A 611 1.74 38.36 -2.99
CA LYS A 611 3.00 38.76 -2.35
C LYS A 611 3.91 37.56 -2.05
N LEU A 612 3.35 36.43 -1.63
CA LEU A 612 4.11 35.21 -1.42
C LEU A 612 4.69 34.69 -2.74
N LEU A 613 3.89 34.65 -3.80
CA LEU A 613 4.32 34.18 -5.12
C LEU A 613 5.41 35.08 -5.74
N ALA A 614 5.39 36.36 -5.39
CA ALA A 614 6.39 37.35 -5.81
C ALA A 614 7.74 37.22 -5.07
N ILE A 615 7.87 36.35 -4.06
CA ILE A 615 9.17 36.10 -3.40
C ILE A 615 10.14 35.47 -4.41
N THR A 616 11.31 36.11 -4.54
CA THR A 616 12.43 35.65 -5.39
C THR A 616 13.65 35.24 -4.60
N ASP A 617 13.73 35.62 -3.31
CA ASP A 617 14.77 35.14 -2.41
C ASP A 617 14.32 33.83 -1.77
N TYR A 618 14.88 32.73 -2.24
CA TYR A 618 14.50 31.39 -1.82
C TYR A 618 15.29 30.88 -0.63
N THR A 619 16.21 31.66 -0.05
CA THR A 619 17.15 31.15 0.97
C THR A 619 16.64 31.36 2.40
N ARG A 620 15.63 32.21 2.60
CA ARG A 620 15.14 32.64 3.93
C ARG A 620 13.63 32.80 3.99
N GLY A 621 13.11 32.85 5.21
CA GLY A 621 11.69 33.07 5.48
C GLY A 621 10.80 32.03 4.80
N LEU A 622 9.81 32.49 4.02
CA LEU A 622 8.93 31.61 3.24
C LEU A 622 9.47 31.28 1.83
N GLY A 623 10.61 31.85 1.44
CA GLY A 623 11.24 31.64 0.14
C GLY A 623 11.41 30.18 -0.27
N PRO A 624 12.01 29.31 0.56
CA PRO A 624 12.16 27.89 0.23
C PRO A 624 10.84 27.18 -0.07
N TYR A 625 9.74 27.58 0.57
CA TYR A 625 8.41 27.02 0.33
C TYR A 625 7.79 27.54 -0.97
N VAL A 626 8.03 28.81 -1.30
CA VAL A 626 7.65 29.39 -2.58
C VAL A 626 8.41 28.70 -3.70
N LEU A 627 9.70 28.41 -3.53
CA LEU A 627 10.47 27.59 -4.46
C LEU A 627 9.85 26.19 -4.62
N ALA A 628 9.45 25.54 -3.52
CA ALA A 628 8.80 24.23 -3.58
C ALA A 628 7.52 24.26 -4.44
N VAL A 629 6.71 25.30 -4.31
CA VAL A 629 5.48 25.47 -5.09
C VAL A 629 5.80 25.82 -6.55
N ARG A 630 6.63 26.84 -6.80
CA ARG A 630 6.95 27.31 -8.17
C ARG A 630 7.71 26.26 -8.99
N SER A 631 8.55 25.46 -8.36
CA SER A 631 9.23 24.34 -9.03
C SER A 631 8.32 23.14 -9.31
N GLY A 632 7.12 23.07 -8.73
CA GLY A 632 6.25 21.90 -8.81
C GLY A 632 6.71 20.73 -7.93
N ALA A 633 7.63 20.96 -6.98
CA ALA A 633 7.96 19.98 -5.93
C ALA A 633 6.76 19.75 -5.01
N LEU A 634 5.98 20.80 -4.74
CA LEU A 634 4.66 20.76 -4.10
C LEU A 634 3.58 21.30 -5.05
N PRO A 635 2.32 20.85 -4.93
CA PRO A 635 1.22 21.39 -5.72
C PRO A 635 1.01 22.90 -5.50
N ASP A 636 0.59 23.61 -6.54
CA ASP A 636 0.25 25.05 -6.53
C ASP A 636 -0.78 25.42 -5.45
N THR A 637 -1.79 24.57 -5.25
CA THR A 637 -2.81 24.72 -4.20
C THR A 637 -2.23 24.84 -2.79
N ARG A 638 -0.99 24.37 -2.57
CA ARG A 638 -0.32 24.48 -1.27
C ARG A 638 0.07 25.90 -0.91
N ILE A 639 0.19 26.83 -1.88
CA ILE A 639 0.51 28.23 -1.55
C ILE A 639 -0.53 28.85 -0.60
N ARG A 640 -1.80 28.42 -0.70
CA ARG A 640 -2.92 28.89 0.12
C ARG A 640 -2.90 28.34 1.56
N VAL A 641 -2.02 27.40 1.87
CA VAL A 641 -1.82 26.93 3.25
C VAL A 641 -0.99 27.93 4.06
N PHE A 642 0.00 28.59 3.44
CA PHE A 642 0.87 29.52 4.15
C PHE A 642 0.14 30.72 4.76
N PRO A 643 -0.86 31.35 4.13
CA PRO A 643 -1.70 32.35 4.79
C PRO A 643 -2.37 31.83 6.07
N HIS A 644 -2.81 30.57 6.08
CA HIS A 644 -3.43 29.96 7.27
C HIS A 644 -2.43 29.73 8.41
N ILE A 645 -1.20 29.35 8.06
CA ILE A 645 -0.09 29.22 9.02
C ILE A 645 0.31 30.59 9.55
N ALA A 646 0.40 31.58 8.64
CA ALA A 646 0.81 32.95 8.91
C ALA A 646 -0.18 33.75 9.77
N GLY A 647 -1.43 33.28 9.92
CA GLY A 647 -2.42 33.97 10.75
C GLY A 647 -3.31 34.95 10.01
N LEU A 648 -3.50 34.80 8.69
CA LEU A 648 -4.40 35.68 7.95
C LEU A 648 -5.88 35.37 8.25
N PRO A 649 -6.69 36.43 8.50
CA PRO A 649 -8.13 36.33 8.48
C PRO A 649 -8.63 35.69 7.19
N ARG A 650 -9.62 34.81 7.32
CA ARG A 650 -10.20 34.13 6.16
C ARG A 650 -11.68 33.92 6.33
N VAL A 651 -12.40 33.98 5.21
CA VAL A 651 -13.84 33.75 5.18
C VAL A 651 -14.10 32.25 5.11
N ARG A 652 -15.02 31.76 5.94
CA ARG A 652 -15.53 30.39 5.95
C ARG A 652 -17.04 30.38 6.09
N THR A 653 -17.64 29.28 5.70
CA THR A 653 -19.06 29.02 5.93
C THR A 653 -19.19 28.22 7.22
N ASP A 654 -19.95 28.72 8.18
CA ASP A 654 -20.22 28.04 9.44
C ASP A 654 -21.28 26.93 9.29
N VAL A 655 -21.64 26.27 10.39
CA VAL A 655 -22.64 25.19 10.42
C VAL A 655 -24.04 25.64 9.96
N ASN A 656 -24.33 26.94 9.97
CA ASN A 656 -25.63 27.51 9.62
C ASN A 656 -25.66 28.03 8.18
N GLY A 657 -24.58 27.83 7.41
CA GLY A 657 -24.47 28.38 6.06
C GLY A 657 -24.09 29.87 6.03
N GLN A 658 -23.70 30.47 7.15
CA GLN A 658 -23.35 31.89 7.23
C GLN A 658 -21.85 32.10 6.97
N LEU A 659 -21.53 33.19 6.27
CA LEU A 659 -20.13 33.59 6.07
C LEU A 659 -19.61 34.23 7.36
N VAL A 660 -18.57 33.61 7.92
CA VAL A 660 -17.87 34.06 9.12
C VAL A 660 -16.41 34.31 8.81
N ILE A 661 -15.81 35.29 9.49
CA ILE A 661 -14.38 35.57 9.39
C ILE A 661 -13.68 34.83 10.53
N VAL A 662 -12.76 33.95 10.16
CA VAL A 662 -11.87 33.26 11.10
C VAL A 662 -10.61 34.10 11.21
N GLU A 663 -10.46 34.78 12.35
CA GLU A 663 -9.42 35.79 12.56
C GLU A 663 -8.04 35.21 12.85
N ARG A 664 -8.00 33.96 13.32
CA ARG A 664 -6.76 33.30 13.77
C ARG A 664 -6.28 32.23 12.81
N GLY A 665 -4.97 32.12 12.67
CA GLY A 665 -4.30 31.01 12.01
C GLY A 665 -3.79 29.94 12.97
N PHE A 666 -3.19 28.90 12.41
CA PHE A 666 -2.69 27.76 13.18
C PHE A 666 -1.57 28.13 14.15
N ARG A 667 -0.78 29.15 13.83
CA ARG A 667 0.30 29.63 14.68
C ARG A 667 -0.17 30.36 15.94
N GLN A 668 -1.24 31.14 15.82
CA GLN A 668 -1.79 31.92 16.95
C GLN A 668 -2.63 31.05 17.90
N GLY A 669 -2.91 29.80 17.49
CA GLY A 669 -3.90 28.96 18.13
C GLY A 669 -5.32 29.37 17.74
N LEU A 670 -6.16 28.38 17.45
CA LEU A 670 -7.56 28.59 17.13
C LEU A 670 -8.36 28.70 18.43
N THR A 671 -9.28 29.66 18.51
CA THR A 671 -10.29 29.68 19.59
C THR A 671 -11.33 28.59 19.36
N LEU A 672 -12.18 28.32 20.37
CA LEU A 672 -13.31 27.40 20.20
C LEU A 672 -14.27 27.86 19.09
N ALA A 673 -14.48 29.18 18.95
CA ALA A 673 -15.32 29.74 17.89
C ALA A 673 -14.70 29.53 16.50
N ASP A 674 -13.38 29.75 16.36
CA ASP A 674 -12.67 29.46 15.11
C ASP A 674 -12.78 27.98 14.73
N PHE A 675 -12.65 27.09 15.71
CA PHE A 675 -12.77 25.64 15.50
C PHE A 675 -14.18 25.25 15.04
N TYR A 676 -15.20 25.82 15.69
CA TYR A 676 -16.60 25.61 15.33
C TYR A 676 -16.90 26.09 13.90
N ALA A 677 -16.34 27.23 13.49
CA ALA A 677 -16.47 27.75 12.13
C ALA A 677 -15.76 26.91 11.06
N LEU A 678 -14.68 26.20 11.41
CA LEU A 678 -13.90 25.39 10.46
C LEU A 678 -14.40 23.94 10.34
N ALA A 679 -15.08 23.44 11.38
CA ALA A 679 -15.53 22.05 11.45
C ALA A 679 -16.45 21.59 10.29
N PRO A 680 -17.42 22.38 9.80
CA PRO A 680 -18.33 21.95 8.72
C PRO A 680 -17.58 21.57 7.45
N ALA A 681 -16.79 22.50 6.91
CA ALA A 681 -16.04 22.29 5.67
C ALA A 681 -15.07 21.10 5.78
N ALA A 682 -14.43 20.92 6.94
CA ALA A 682 -13.55 19.78 7.18
C ALA A 682 -14.33 18.45 7.17
N ARG A 683 -15.51 18.40 7.81
CA ARG A 683 -16.37 17.21 7.83
C ARG A 683 -17.00 16.93 6.48
N GLU A 684 -17.42 17.96 5.75
CA GLU A 684 -17.94 17.84 4.38
C GLU A 684 -16.86 17.34 3.43
N GLY A 685 -15.64 17.87 3.51
CA GLY A 685 -14.49 17.37 2.75
C GLY A 685 -14.19 15.91 3.06
N LEU A 686 -14.17 15.53 4.35
CA LEU A 686 -13.97 14.12 4.74
C LEU A 686 -15.12 13.23 4.25
N ALA A 687 -16.36 13.69 4.35
CA ALA A 687 -17.52 12.96 3.84
C ALA A 687 -17.50 12.84 2.32
N TYR A 688 -17.03 13.86 1.60
CA TYR A 688 -16.83 13.83 0.15
C TYR A 688 -15.78 12.80 -0.24
N VAL A 689 -14.60 12.81 0.41
CA VAL A 689 -13.53 11.83 0.16
C VAL A 689 -13.97 10.42 0.54
N SER A 690 -14.62 10.23 1.69
CA SER A 690 -15.19 8.93 2.09
C SER A 690 -16.21 8.47 1.06
N LYS A 691 -17.13 9.34 0.61
CA LYS A 691 -18.07 9.00 -0.46
C LYS A 691 -17.40 8.74 -1.80
N GLN A 692 -16.21 9.25 -2.08
CA GLN A 692 -15.47 8.90 -3.30
C GLN A 692 -14.73 7.56 -3.18
N TRP A 693 -14.32 7.19 -1.96
CA TRP A 693 -13.77 5.88 -1.64
C TRP A 693 -14.85 4.78 -1.52
N ASP A 694 -16.01 5.14 -0.96
CA ASP A 694 -17.19 4.28 -0.74
C ASP A 694 -18.12 4.27 -1.96
N ALA A 695 -18.17 5.36 -2.75
CA ALA A 695 -18.59 5.23 -4.13
C ALA A 695 -17.71 4.12 -4.66
N PRO A 696 -18.29 3.03 -5.19
CA PRO A 696 -17.47 2.00 -5.78
C PRO A 696 -16.51 2.76 -6.70
N VAL A 697 -15.21 2.76 -6.36
CA VAL A 697 -14.16 2.97 -7.38
C VAL A 697 -14.73 2.18 -8.53
N GLN A 698 -15.07 2.85 -9.63
CA GLN A 698 -16.00 2.36 -10.65
C GLN A 698 -15.52 1.08 -11.37
N PHE A 699 -14.75 0.21 -10.71
CA PHE A 699 -15.14 -1.17 -10.49
C PHE A 699 -16.52 -1.32 -9.80
N GLU A 700 -17.58 -0.68 -10.34
CA GLU A 700 -18.63 -1.59 -10.75
C GLU A 700 -17.88 -2.56 -11.65
N PRO A 701 -17.94 -3.89 -11.45
CA PRO A 701 -17.81 -4.76 -12.59
C PRO A 701 -18.98 -4.39 -13.50
N SER A 702 -18.92 -3.22 -14.18
CA SER A 702 -19.43 -3.04 -15.51
C SER A 702 -19.07 -4.34 -16.15
N HIS A 703 -20.10 -5.03 -16.63
CA HIS A 703 -20.06 -6.40 -17.05
C HIS A 703 -19.11 -6.54 -18.27
N ASN A 704 -17.82 -6.37 -18.02
CA ASN A 704 -16.65 -6.63 -18.84
C ASN A 704 -16.17 -8.06 -18.55
N GLY A 705 -16.95 -8.83 -17.77
CA GLY A 705 -16.93 -10.27 -17.93
C GLY A 705 -17.16 -10.57 -19.41
N SER A 706 -16.27 -11.36 -19.99
CA SER A 706 -16.28 -11.84 -21.37
C SER A 706 -17.62 -11.64 -22.09
N ARG A 707 -17.62 -10.91 -23.22
CA ARG A 707 -18.81 -10.80 -24.10
C ARG A 707 -19.27 -12.16 -24.65
N SER A 708 -18.54 -13.23 -24.34
CA SER A 708 -18.95 -14.59 -24.66
C SER A 708 -20.22 -15.00 -23.89
N PHE A 709 -21.01 -15.84 -24.55
CA PHE A 709 -22.20 -16.47 -23.99
C PHE A 709 -21.93 -17.93 -23.61
N HIS A 710 -20.66 -18.31 -23.46
CA HIS A 710 -20.26 -19.65 -23.03
C HIS A 710 -20.51 -19.85 -21.52
N VAL A 711 -20.51 -21.11 -21.08
CA VAL A 711 -21.05 -21.54 -19.77
C VAL A 711 -20.42 -20.76 -18.61
N LEU A 712 -19.08 -20.68 -18.54
CA LEU A 712 -18.38 -20.03 -17.42
C LEU A 712 -18.63 -18.52 -17.38
N ALA A 713 -18.67 -17.87 -18.54
CA ALA A 713 -18.95 -16.45 -18.65
C ALA A 713 -20.40 -16.12 -18.27
N ARG A 714 -21.38 -16.95 -18.68
CA ARG A 714 -22.78 -16.81 -18.26
C ARG A 714 -22.93 -17.01 -16.76
N ALA A 715 -22.25 -18.01 -16.20
CA ALA A 715 -22.33 -18.34 -14.78
C ALA A 715 -21.85 -17.18 -13.89
N ARG A 716 -20.76 -16.50 -14.27
CA ARG A 716 -20.24 -15.32 -13.54
C ARG A 716 -21.18 -14.12 -13.50
N ARG A 717 -22.11 -13.99 -14.46
CA ARG A 717 -23.10 -12.91 -14.52
C ARG A 717 -24.44 -13.26 -13.88
N ALA A 718 -24.72 -14.55 -13.68
CA ALA A 718 -26.00 -15.00 -13.19
C ALA A 718 -26.10 -14.83 -11.67
N ALA A 719 -27.27 -14.41 -11.17
CA ALA A 719 -27.55 -14.38 -9.74
C ALA A 719 -27.53 -15.79 -9.11
N HIS A 720 -27.82 -16.83 -9.90
CA HIS A 720 -27.82 -18.23 -9.50
C HIS A 720 -27.00 -19.07 -10.49
N PRO A 721 -25.65 -19.12 -10.32
CA PRO A 721 -24.78 -19.80 -11.28
C PRO A 721 -25.08 -21.28 -11.46
N GLY A 722 -25.59 -21.96 -10.43
CA GLY A 722 -26.03 -23.36 -10.49
C GLY A 722 -27.06 -23.63 -11.60
N ILE A 723 -27.95 -22.67 -11.91
CA ILE A 723 -28.91 -22.80 -13.03
C ILE A 723 -28.20 -22.86 -14.37
N VAL A 724 -27.16 -22.06 -14.56
CA VAL A 724 -26.38 -22.04 -15.79
C VAL A 724 -25.69 -23.38 -16.00
N PHE A 725 -25.03 -23.90 -14.96
CA PHE A 725 -24.35 -25.19 -15.02
C PHE A 725 -25.32 -26.36 -15.24
N ALA A 726 -26.46 -26.37 -14.56
CA ALA A 726 -27.46 -27.42 -14.74
C ALA A 726 -28.02 -27.41 -16.17
N ARG A 727 -28.36 -26.23 -16.72
CA ARG A 727 -28.85 -26.10 -18.10
C ARG A 727 -27.79 -26.51 -19.13
N ALA A 728 -26.53 -26.13 -18.91
CA ALA A 728 -25.41 -26.58 -19.73
C ALA A 728 -25.27 -28.11 -19.68
N ALA A 729 -25.36 -28.69 -18.49
CA ALA A 729 -25.28 -30.13 -18.26
C ALA A 729 -26.42 -30.92 -18.94
N ALA A 730 -27.66 -30.42 -18.86
CA ALA A 730 -28.84 -31.07 -19.42
C ALA A 730 -28.77 -31.28 -20.95
N ILE A 731 -28.04 -30.41 -21.66
CA ILE A 731 -27.88 -30.48 -23.12
C ILE A 731 -26.48 -30.93 -23.55
N GLY A 732 -25.60 -31.28 -22.60
CA GLY A 732 -24.21 -31.65 -22.90
C GLY A 732 -23.40 -30.48 -23.49
N GLU A 733 -23.66 -29.25 -23.05
CA GLU A 733 -22.99 -28.06 -23.55
C GLU A 733 -21.48 -28.12 -23.28
N ILE A 734 -20.70 -27.73 -24.29
CA ILE A 734 -19.24 -27.72 -24.23
C ILE A 734 -18.78 -26.27 -24.16
N GLU A 735 -18.07 -25.90 -23.10
CA GLU A 735 -17.32 -24.66 -22.99
C GLU A 735 -16.03 -24.80 -23.81
N PRO A 736 -15.88 -24.07 -24.93
CA PRO A 736 -14.72 -24.23 -25.80
C PRO A 736 -13.44 -23.63 -25.21
N LEU A 737 -13.51 -22.93 -24.07
CA LEU A 737 -12.38 -22.25 -23.41
C LEU A 737 -11.60 -21.32 -24.35
N VAL A 738 -12.33 -20.60 -25.21
CA VAL A 738 -11.75 -19.57 -26.09
C VAL A 738 -11.46 -18.26 -25.35
N ASP A 739 -12.15 -18.04 -24.23
CA ASP A 739 -11.97 -16.89 -23.37
C ASP A 739 -10.80 -17.10 -22.40
N GLU A 740 -9.96 -16.08 -22.29
CA GLU A 740 -8.78 -16.11 -21.43
C GLU A 740 -9.13 -16.30 -19.95
N ASP A 741 -10.19 -15.64 -19.45
CA ASP A 741 -10.58 -15.76 -18.04
C ASP A 741 -11.12 -17.15 -17.72
N SER A 742 -11.76 -17.80 -18.69
CA SER A 742 -12.22 -19.18 -18.57
C SER A 742 -11.04 -20.14 -18.50
N ARG A 743 -10.02 -19.96 -19.36
CA ARG A 743 -8.79 -20.78 -19.36
C ARG A 743 -8.02 -20.63 -18.06
N LEU A 744 -7.79 -19.38 -17.62
CA LEU A 744 -7.09 -19.08 -16.38
C LEU A 744 -7.81 -19.67 -15.17
N PHE A 745 -9.15 -19.60 -15.14
CA PHE A 745 -9.94 -20.13 -14.03
C PHE A 745 -9.83 -21.65 -13.88
N VAL A 746 -9.82 -22.39 -14.99
CA VAL A 746 -9.63 -23.85 -14.96
C VAL A 746 -8.16 -24.24 -14.79
N GLY A 747 -7.22 -23.28 -14.80
CA GLY A 747 -5.78 -23.50 -14.63
C GLY A 747 -5.06 -23.92 -15.90
N MET A 748 -5.55 -23.52 -17.08
CA MET A 748 -4.99 -23.87 -18.39
C MET A 748 -3.99 -22.87 -18.94
#